data_AF-A0A0D7ADL0-F1
#
_entry.id   AF-A0A0D7ADL0-F1
#
_cell.length_a   1.000
_cell.length_b   1.000
_cell.length_c   1.000
_cell.angle_alpha   90.00
_cell.angle_beta   90.00
_cell.angle_gamma   90.00
#
_symmetry.space_group_name_H-M   'P 1'
#
loop_
_entity.id
_entity.type
_entity.pdbx_description
1 polymer ?
#
loop_
_entity_poly.entity_id
_entity_poly.type
_entity_poly.pdbx_seq_one_letter_code
_entity_poly.pdbx_strand_id
1 'polypeptide(L)'
;MKQYQRNLGTSEANIYYPFTSKLEWEFARWAKLRGPSSTAATELLSIEGLSEKLNLSFKTIDQLNKIIDGQIPPERPKFERTTVHVGGETFEVYFRDILECIKALYGDMSFAPYLQFAPEKHYSDSSKKQHMYHDMYTGKWWWSTQEKIELKLPGGTIVPIILSSDKTQLTLFRNKSAYPLYMSLGNIPKEIRAKTSSRAYVLFAYLPTSSLSHILNKAARRRAATNLYHCCVSMVLKPLKEAGEKGIFMTSGDGVTRRIHPIYAVFVGDYPEQVRVVGTKYWDCPTCPVTKFDLDVTEPLDDLRKENLRDLDAMLYALDSFETDPGNFFKNCQDIHIRPTIHPFWRNLPYVHPCRSITPDVLHQLYQGVVKHMVSWIIQIIGAKEIDARCRRLPPNHNIRLFFNGISSLSKITGTEHDQISRIIFGLILDIKLPLENPSPAPLICAVHGILDFLYYAQYPVHTDDTLKSMASSLSLFHKNKQIFVTLGVRKDFCIPKLHWMQHYIVAIILFGTTDNYNTQYTERLHIDLAKNAYRATNRKDEFEQMTIWLERQKKVQRHEKFIIWRFNGAQLPQAKKWLPPGLELHRKIKVAKHPFTFATIPALIEKYEAIHFAAALARFIVLTNNPHITSRQEIERRAADLNLRVHKIPVWHRLKFITEDQFTGVISTADSIHVQPAHPGKYDTIIPARFDTALIIVNDQLAKENNIAGYAVGQIKVIFSFSEKTTNVLFDSNVVVPKHMAYVEWFTRFTEYPDINSGLYKISKHLTHNGDRVASIIPIANISRSAHLFPKFGSVAPHHWTTYNVLNECKVFYVNSYSDRHMYRVL
;
A
#
# COMPACT_ATOMS: atom_id res chain seq x y z
N MET A 1 2.20 22.21 22.28
CA MET A 1 1.83 23.53 21.72
C MET A 1 2.00 24.72 22.68
N LYS A 2 1.75 24.60 24.00
CA LYS A 2 1.98 25.74 24.92
C LYS A 2 3.42 26.29 24.89
N GLN A 3 4.42 25.42 24.82
CA GLN A 3 5.82 25.85 24.62
C GLN A 3 6.03 26.55 23.27
N TYR A 4 5.34 26.11 22.21
CA TYR A 4 5.40 26.78 20.91
C TYR A 4 4.81 28.19 20.96
N GLN A 5 3.68 28.37 21.67
CA GLN A 5 3.08 29.70 21.91
C GLN A 5 4.04 30.62 22.68
N ARG A 6 4.69 30.10 23.73
CA ARG A 6 5.71 30.87 24.47
C ARG A 6 6.87 31.30 23.58
N ASN A 7 7.36 30.38 22.73
CA ASN A 7 8.45 30.67 21.80
C ASN A 7 8.05 31.61 20.66
N LEU A 8 6.76 31.66 20.29
CA LEU A 8 6.22 32.65 19.36
C LEU A 8 6.20 34.07 19.97
N GLY A 9 6.12 34.19 21.30
CA GLY A 9 6.07 35.49 21.99
C GLY A 9 4.73 36.23 21.83
N THR A 10 3.64 35.53 21.51
CA THR A 10 2.32 36.15 21.23
C THR A 10 1.33 36.09 22.40
N SER A 11 0.49 37.12 22.51
CA SER A 11 -0.66 37.19 23.42
C SER A 11 -1.80 36.27 22.97
N GLU A 12 -2.84 36.10 23.80
CA GLU A 12 -3.95 35.19 23.49
C GLU A 12 -4.89 35.68 22.37
N ALA A 13 -4.85 36.97 22.03
CA ALA A 13 -5.85 37.63 21.18
C ALA A 13 -5.69 37.32 19.67
N ASN A 14 -4.44 37.28 19.15
CA ASN A 14 -4.19 36.97 17.74
C ASN A 14 -3.62 35.56 17.57
N ILE A 15 -4.50 34.63 17.19
CA ILE A 15 -4.12 33.24 16.92
C ILE A 15 -3.27 33.05 15.66
N TYR A 16 -3.23 34.04 14.77
CA TYR A 16 -2.48 34.02 13.49
C TYR A 16 -1.09 34.63 13.58
N TYR A 17 -0.70 35.18 14.74
CA TYR A 17 0.62 35.79 14.94
C TYR A 17 1.74 34.83 14.51
N PRO A 18 2.74 35.27 13.70
CA PRO A 18 3.16 36.64 13.45
C PRO A 18 2.38 37.41 12.37
N PHE A 19 1.39 36.77 11.75
CA PHE A 19 0.55 37.41 10.75
C PHE A 19 -0.54 38.23 11.45
N THR A 20 -0.84 39.40 10.90
CA THR A 20 -1.76 40.39 11.47
C THR A 20 -3.22 39.96 11.34
N SER A 21 -3.53 39.09 10.38
CA SER A 21 -4.90 38.66 10.10
C SER A 21 -4.98 37.23 9.55
N LYS A 22 -6.20 36.66 9.58
CA LYS A 22 -6.53 35.38 8.92
C LYS A 22 -6.16 35.39 7.44
N LEU A 23 -6.52 36.47 6.74
CA LEU A 23 -6.32 36.59 5.30
C LEU A 23 -4.83 36.60 4.95
N GLU A 24 -4.03 37.36 5.70
CA GLU A 24 -2.58 37.38 5.53
C GLU A 24 -1.95 36.00 5.78
N TRP A 25 -2.39 35.30 6.83
CA TRP A 25 -1.97 33.93 7.09
C TRP A 25 -2.34 32.97 5.95
N GLU A 26 -3.58 33.04 5.44
CA GLU A 26 -4.04 32.20 4.35
C GLU A 26 -3.25 32.45 3.07
N PHE A 27 -2.92 33.72 2.76
CA PHE A 27 -2.02 34.08 1.67
C PHE A 27 -0.62 33.50 1.88
N ALA A 28 -0.01 33.72 3.05
CA ALA A 28 1.33 33.20 3.37
C ALA A 28 1.41 31.68 3.26
N ARG A 29 0.40 30.99 3.81
CA ARG A 29 0.27 29.53 3.73
C ARG A 29 0.10 29.07 2.28
N TRP A 30 -0.78 29.69 1.51
CA TRP A 30 -0.95 29.37 0.09
C TRP A 30 0.36 29.58 -0.66
N ALA A 31 0.98 30.75 -0.54
CA ALA A 31 2.20 31.13 -1.25
C ALA A 31 3.35 30.14 -1.00
N LYS A 32 3.46 29.59 0.21
CA LYS A 32 4.48 28.58 0.51
C LYS A 32 4.06 27.18 0.10
N LEU A 33 2.87 26.72 0.45
CA LEU A 33 2.52 25.31 0.26
C LEU A 33 2.06 24.97 -1.17
N ARG A 34 1.53 25.95 -1.91
CA ARG A 34 0.89 25.75 -3.22
C ARG A 34 1.13 26.88 -4.23
N GLY A 35 1.77 27.98 -3.79
CA GLY A 35 1.97 29.17 -4.59
C GLY A 35 2.93 28.95 -5.76
N PRO A 36 2.95 29.90 -6.71
CA PRO A 36 3.90 29.88 -7.82
C PRO A 36 5.34 30.14 -7.31
N SER A 37 6.31 30.27 -8.22
CA SER A 37 7.70 30.57 -7.83
C SER A 37 7.78 31.87 -7.00
N SER A 38 8.84 32.02 -6.20
CA SER A 38 9.07 33.24 -5.41
C SER A 38 9.03 34.51 -6.27
N THR A 39 9.52 34.44 -7.51
CA THR A 39 9.47 35.52 -8.50
C THR A 39 8.04 35.85 -8.89
N ALA A 40 7.27 34.85 -9.36
CA ALA A 40 5.89 35.06 -9.80
C ALA A 40 4.97 35.54 -8.67
N ALA A 41 5.17 35.04 -7.45
CA ALA A 41 4.41 35.52 -6.30
C ALA A 41 4.85 36.94 -5.85
N THR A 42 6.09 37.33 -6.10
CA THR A 42 6.54 38.72 -5.88
C THR A 42 5.98 39.65 -6.95
N GLU A 43 5.96 39.24 -8.22
CA GLU A 43 5.31 39.99 -9.32
C GLU A 43 3.81 40.20 -9.04
N LEU A 44 3.12 39.19 -8.51
CA LEU A 44 1.73 39.32 -8.05
C LEU A 44 1.60 40.39 -6.97
N LEU A 45 2.46 40.38 -5.95
CA LEU A 45 2.45 41.37 -4.86
C LEU A 45 2.83 42.79 -5.33
N SER A 46 3.54 42.91 -6.46
CA SER A 46 3.89 44.19 -7.07
C SER A 46 2.75 44.84 -7.86
N ILE A 47 1.60 44.16 -8.05
CA ILE A 47 0.42 44.78 -8.68
C ILE A 47 -0.07 45.93 -7.80
N GLU A 48 -0.17 47.12 -8.39
CA GLU A 48 -0.50 48.36 -7.69
C GLU A 48 -1.77 48.24 -6.84
N GLY A 49 -1.65 48.56 -5.55
CA GLY A 49 -2.75 48.53 -4.59
C GLY A 49 -3.19 47.13 -4.13
N LEU A 50 -2.61 46.03 -4.64
CA LEU A 50 -3.03 44.68 -4.26
C LEU A 50 -2.66 44.36 -2.81
N SER A 51 -1.39 44.58 -2.41
CA SER A 51 -0.94 44.32 -1.04
C SER A 51 -1.68 45.17 -0.02
N GLU A 52 -2.00 46.42 -0.36
CA GLU A 52 -2.78 47.33 0.46
C GLU A 52 -4.23 46.84 0.60
N LYS A 53 -4.88 46.43 -0.50
CA LYS A 53 -6.25 45.85 -0.47
C LYS A 53 -6.33 44.56 0.34
N LEU A 54 -5.27 43.75 0.31
CA LEU A 54 -5.17 42.52 1.10
C LEU A 54 -4.61 42.77 2.52
N ASN A 55 -4.24 44.01 2.86
CA ASN A 55 -3.67 44.40 4.14
C ASN A 55 -2.49 43.49 4.57
N LEU A 56 -1.55 43.23 3.65
CA LEU A 56 -0.38 42.38 3.90
C LEU A 56 0.77 43.19 4.53
N SER A 57 1.43 42.65 5.55
CA SER A 57 2.61 43.26 6.19
C SER A 57 3.90 43.13 5.38
N PHE A 58 3.84 42.43 4.23
CA PHE A 58 4.95 42.22 3.31
C PHE A 58 4.54 42.53 1.88
N LYS A 59 5.48 43.09 1.12
CA LYS A 59 5.37 43.42 -0.30
C LYS A 59 6.14 42.47 -1.20
N THR A 60 7.01 41.62 -0.64
CA THR A 60 7.78 40.64 -1.42
C THR A 60 7.83 39.29 -0.73
N ILE A 61 8.12 38.24 -1.50
CA ILE A 61 8.32 36.90 -0.95
C ILE A 61 9.52 36.81 -0.01
N ASP A 62 10.53 37.66 -0.20
CA ASP A 62 11.69 37.73 0.70
C ASP A 62 11.33 38.33 2.06
N GLN A 63 10.46 39.33 2.10
CA GLN A 63 9.92 39.85 3.36
C GLN A 63 9.08 38.78 4.07
N LEU A 64 8.22 38.06 3.35
CA LEU A 64 7.49 36.91 3.90
C LEU A 64 8.44 35.82 4.43
N ASN A 65 9.52 35.51 3.70
CA ASN A 65 10.54 34.56 4.13
C ASN A 65 11.18 35.01 5.45
N LYS A 66 11.53 36.29 5.60
CA LYS A 66 12.10 36.83 6.85
C LYS A 66 11.16 36.67 8.05
N ILE A 67 9.85 36.88 7.86
CA ILE A 67 8.85 36.64 8.91
C ILE A 67 8.85 35.17 9.31
N ILE A 68 8.77 34.26 8.34
CA ILE A 68 8.76 32.81 8.62
C ILE A 68 10.08 32.37 9.28
N ASP A 69 11.21 32.86 8.78
CA ASP A 69 12.52 32.43 9.24
C ASP A 69 12.83 32.94 10.64
N GLY A 70 12.48 34.19 10.95
CA GLY A 70 12.79 34.86 12.21
C GLY A 70 11.73 34.71 13.31
N GLN A 71 10.44 34.67 12.96
CA GLN A 71 9.37 34.78 13.95
C GLN A 71 8.59 33.47 14.19
N ILE A 72 8.61 32.52 13.25
CA ILE A 72 7.93 31.23 13.44
C ILE A 72 8.90 30.20 14.01
N PRO A 73 8.67 29.66 15.22
CA PRO A 73 9.55 28.65 15.80
C PRO A 73 9.62 27.39 14.93
N PRO A 74 10.81 26.78 14.78
CA PRO A 74 10.99 25.63 13.91
C PRO A 74 10.20 24.41 14.39
N GLU A 75 9.59 23.67 13.45
CA GLU A 75 8.97 22.36 13.73
C GLU A 75 9.99 21.27 14.00
N ARG A 76 11.06 21.30 13.21
CA ARG A 76 12.11 20.28 13.15
C ARG A 76 13.46 20.95 13.38
N PRO A 77 14.48 20.21 13.85
CA PRO A 77 15.84 20.73 13.90
C PRO A 77 16.29 21.26 12.53
N LYS A 78 17.11 22.31 12.57
CA LYS A 78 17.73 22.88 11.37
C LYS A 78 18.72 21.88 10.77
N PHE A 79 18.95 22.01 9.47
CA PHE A 79 20.04 21.26 8.84
C PHE A 79 21.38 21.92 9.21
N GLU A 80 22.31 21.08 9.60
CA GLU A 80 23.72 21.37 9.79
C GLU A 80 24.50 20.87 8.57
N ARG A 81 25.61 21.52 8.27
CA ARG A 81 26.52 21.14 7.19
C ARG A 81 27.85 20.74 7.79
N THR A 82 28.37 19.60 7.35
CA THR A 82 29.72 19.14 7.69
C THR A 82 30.39 18.57 6.44
N THR A 83 31.69 18.28 6.54
CA THR A 83 32.49 17.79 5.42
C THR A 83 33.21 16.49 5.77
N VAL A 84 33.30 15.59 4.79
CA VAL A 84 34.03 14.32 4.87
C VAL A 84 35.08 14.29 3.78
N HIS A 85 36.31 13.89 4.12
CA HIS A 85 37.44 13.87 3.19
C HIS A 85 37.73 12.44 2.73
N VAL A 86 37.76 12.20 1.41
CA VAL A 86 38.09 10.89 0.84
C VAL A 86 39.00 11.04 -0.37
N GLY A 87 40.22 10.52 -0.27
CA GLY A 87 41.19 10.53 -1.36
C GLY A 87 41.57 11.92 -1.87
N GLY A 88 41.63 12.91 -0.97
CA GLY A 88 41.95 14.31 -1.30
C GLY A 88 40.77 15.18 -1.76
N GLU A 89 39.58 14.60 -1.93
CA GLU A 89 38.35 15.36 -2.20
C GLU A 89 37.50 15.55 -0.94
N THR A 90 36.78 16.68 -0.89
CA THR A 90 35.89 17.05 0.21
C THR A 90 34.43 16.88 -0.21
N PHE A 91 33.64 16.22 0.62
CA PHE A 91 32.23 15.95 0.38
C PHE A 91 31.37 16.59 1.46
N GLU A 92 30.39 17.40 1.06
CA GLU A 92 29.43 17.98 1.99
C GLU A 92 28.36 16.96 2.39
N VAL A 93 28.04 16.94 3.69
CA VAL A 93 26.92 16.20 4.26
C VAL A 93 26.01 17.21 4.95
N TYR A 94 24.74 17.20 4.58
CA TYR A 94 23.72 18.03 5.22
C TYR A 94 22.87 17.12 6.10
N PHE A 95 22.80 17.37 7.40
CA PHE A 95 22.06 16.49 8.32
C PHE A 95 21.38 17.27 9.44
N ARG A 96 20.50 16.60 10.18
CA ARG A 96 19.83 17.10 11.37
C ARG A 96 20.21 16.22 12.53
N ASP A 97 20.33 16.80 13.72
CA ASP A 97 20.45 16.00 14.94
C ASP A 97 19.29 15.01 15.04
N ILE A 98 19.63 13.73 15.16
CA ILE A 98 18.66 12.64 15.15
C ILE A 98 17.80 12.59 16.41
N LEU A 99 18.34 12.98 17.58
CA LEU A 99 17.59 13.02 18.83
C LEU A 99 16.55 14.14 18.80
N GLU A 100 16.88 15.30 18.23
CA GLU A 100 15.92 16.38 18.01
C GLU A 100 14.87 16.00 16.92
N CYS A 101 15.24 15.17 15.93
CA CYS A 101 14.26 14.59 15.01
C CYS A 101 13.29 13.63 15.72
N ILE A 102 13.79 12.78 16.62
CA ILE A 102 12.98 11.88 17.47
C ILE A 102 12.04 12.71 18.33
N LYS A 103 12.55 13.73 19.02
CA LYS A 103 11.78 14.65 19.87
C LYS A 103 10.67 15.35 19.10
N ALA A 104 10.93 15.76 17.87
CA ALA A 104 9.91 16.39 17.04
C ALA A 104 8.79 15.43 16.62
N LEU A 105 9.05 14.13 16.45
CA LEU A 105 8.01 13.12 16.19
C LEU A 105 7.30 12.69 17.49
N TYR A 106 8.06 12.32 18.52
CA TYR A 106 7.56 11.84 19.81
C TYR A 106 6.73 12.90 20.53
N GLY A 107 7.13 14.16 20.45
CA GLY A 107 6.45 15.32 21.02
C GLY A 107 5.30 15.88 20.18
N ASP A 108 5.00 15.31 19.00
CA ASP A 108 3.91 15.81 18.15
C ASP A 108 2.55 15.43 18.74
N MET A 109 1.74 16.44 19.07
CA MET A 109 0.41 16.24 19.66
C MET A 109 -0.55 15.49 18.74
N SER A 110 -0.34 15.51 17.42
CA SER A 110 -1.17 14.76 16.47
C SER A 110 -0.94 13.24 16.53
N PHE A 111 0.20 12.80 17.07
CA PHE A 111 0.51 11.38 17.25
C PHE A 111 0.25 10.90 18.67
N ALA A 112 0.27 11.80 19.66
CA ALA A 112 0.09 11.47 21.08
C ALA A 112 -1.10 10.53 21.39
N PRO A 113 -2.30 10.68 20.78
CA PRO A 113 -3.42 9.76 21.01
C PRO A 113 -3.16 8.30 20.64
N TYR A 114 -2.16 8.05 19.80
CA TYR A 114 -1.92 6.79 19.11
C TYR A 114 -0.55 6.16 19.42
N LEU A 115 0.33 6.89 20.10
CA LEU A 115 1.68 6.42 20.41
C LEU A 115 1.63 5.14 21.25
N GLN A 116 2.42 4.15 20.84
CA GLN A 116 2.62 2.90 21.55
C GLN A 116 3.90 3.00 22.39
N PHE A 117 3.82 2.62 23.67
CA PHE A 117 4.91 2.76 24.63
C PHE A 117 5.43 1.43 25.18
N ALA A 118 4.72 0.34 24.93
CA ALA A 118 5.10 -0.98 25.40
C ALA A 118 4.79 -2.02 24.31
N PRO A 119 5.54 -3.12 24.27
CA PRO A 119 5.17 -4.22 23.41
C PRO A 119 3.89 -4.89 23.94
N GLU A 120 3.05 -5.39 23.04
CA GLU A 120 1.76 -6.00 23.37
C GLU A 120 1.60 -7.35 22.66
N LYS A 121 0.85 -8.27 23.27
CA LYS A 121 0.45 -9.53 22.63
C LYS A 121 -1.03 -9.47 22.29
N HIS A 122 -1.34 -9.52 21.00
CA HIS A 122 -2.71 -9.43 20.49
C HIS A 122 -3.19 -10.80 20.05
N TYR A 123 -4.43 -11.14 20.37
CA TYR A 123 -4.99 -12.45 20.08
C TYR A 123 -6.33 -12.32 19.34
N SER A 124 -6.67 -13.32 18.53
CA SER A 124 -7.91 -13.38 17.73
C SER A 124 -9.18 -13.27 18.57
N ASP A 125 -9.13 -13.80 19.79
CA ASP A 125 -10.26 -13.94 20.69
C ASP A 125 -9.78 -14.17 22.13
N SER A 126 -10.74 -14.34 23.05
CA SER A 126 -10.49 -14.53 24.47
C SER A 126 -9.75 -15.83 24.82
N SER A 127 -9.67 -16.81 23.91
CA SER A 127 -8.93 -18.06 24.14
C SER A 127 -7.41 -17.86 24.15
N LYS A 128 -6.92 -16.74 23.57
CA LYS A 128 -5.49 -16.41 23.45
C LYS A 128 -4.63 -17.48 22.78
N LYS A 129 -5.23 -18.32 21.92
CA LYS A 129 -4.51 -19.39 21.20
C LYS A 129 -3.80 -18.90 19.93
N GLN A 130 -4.38 -17.93 19.24
CA GLN A 130 -3.88 -17.46 17.94
C GLN A 130 -3.30 -16.04 18.09
N HIS A 131 -1.98 -15.92 18.01
CA HIS A 131 -1.30 -14.62 18.11
C HIS A 131 -1.44 -13.82 16.81
N MET A 132 -1.62 -12.51 16.92
CA MET A 132 -1.80 -11.58 15.81
C MET A 132 -0.63 -10.61 15.71
N TYR A 133 0.03 -10.60 14.56
CA TYR A 133 1.13 -9.70 14.21
C TYR A 133 0.65 -8.65 13.23
N HIS A 134 0.84 -7.36 13.53
CA HIS A 134 0.44 -6.29 12.61
C HIS A 134 1.31 -5.02 12.67
N ASP A 135 1.82 -4.62 13.82
CA ASP A 135 2.74 -3.47 13.97
C ASP A 135 3.96 -3.88 14.81
N MET A 136 4.99 -3.03 14.86
CA MET A 136 6.26 -3.35 15.52
C MET A 136 6.09 -3.72 17.00
N TYR A 137 5.15 -3.09 17.70
CA TYR A 137 4.89 -3.35 19.12
C TYR A 137 4.21 -4.70 19.37
N THR A 138 3.59 -5.29 18.35
CA THR A 138 3.07 -6.67 18.39
C THR A 138 4.09 -7.72 17.92
N GLY A 139 5.22 -7.27 17.39
CA GLY A 139 6.32 -8.11 16.94
C GLY A 139 7.22 -8.57 18.08
N LYS A 140 7.86 -9.73 17.91
CA LYS A 140 8.77 -10.32 18.89
C LYS A 140 10.06 -9.52 19.11
N TRP A 141 10.47 -8.69 18.13
CA TRP A 141 11.67 -7.87 18.26
C TRP A 141 11.53 -6.84 19.39
N TRP A 142 10.39 -6.13 19.47
CA TRP A 142 10.19 -5.14 20.53
C TRP A 142 10.17 -5.83 21.89
N TRP A 143 9.45 -6.94 22.01
CA TRP A 143 9.38 -7.71 23.25
C TRP A 143 10.77 -8.14 23.75
N SER A 144 11.53 -8.84 22.91
CA SER A 144 12.87 -9.33 23.27
C SER A 144 13.90 -8.22 23.52
N THR A 145 13.76 -7.07 22.86
CA THR A 145 14.64 -5.91 23.10
C THR A 145 14.25 -5.21 24.39
N GLN A 146 12.94 -5.10 24.69
CA GLN A 146 12.44 -4.48 25.92
C GLN A 146 12.88 -5.28 27.14
N GLU A 147 12.82 -6.61 27.08
CA GLU A 147 13.32 -7.50 28.15
C GLU A 147 14.81 -7.25 28.44
N LYS A 148 15.65 -7.11 27.40
CA LYS A 148 17.09 -6.82 27.57
C LYS A 148 17.36 -5.45 28.20
N ILE A 149 16.50 -4.46 27.94
CA ILE A 149 16.61 -3.13 28.56
C ILE A 149 16.16 -3.20 30.01
N GLU A 150 15.00 -3.80 30.30
CA GLU A 150 14.47 -3.93 31.65
C GLU A 150 15.42 -4.71 32.57
N LEU A 151 16.12 -5.72 32.06
CA LEU A 151 17.15 -6.44 32.81
C LEU A 151 18.34 -5.56 33.22
N LYS A 152 18.72 -4.57 32.41
CA LYS A 152 19.87 -3.69 32.68
C LYS A 152 19.47 -2.41 33.43
N LEU A 153 18.35 -1.82 33.04
CA LEU A 153 17.89 -0.52 33.53
C LEU A 153 16.35 -0.47 33.50
N PRO A 154 15.67 -0.90 34.58
CA PRO A 154 14.21 -1.00 34.63
C PRO A 154 13.46 0.33 34.45
N GLY A 155 12.26 0.28 33.87
CA GLY A 155 11.36 1.43 33.69
C GLY A 155 11.60 2.24 32.41
N GLY A 156 12.25 1.64 31.41
CA GLY A 156 12.51 2.27 30.12
C GLY A 156 11.43 1.96 29.08
N THR A 157 11.27 2.81 28.07
CA THR A 157 10.44 2.49 26.89
C THR A 157 11.28 2.57 25.62
N ILE A 158 11.13 1.59 24.72
CA ILE A 158 11.84 1.60 23.45
C ILE A 158 11.20 2.59 22.48
N VAL A 159 12.05 3.28 21.73
CA VAL A 159 11.68 4.04 20.53
C VAL A 159 12.36 3.38 19.34
N PRO A 160 11.66 2.49 18.58
CA PRO A 160 12.25 1.83 17.44
C PRO A 160 12.51 2.84 16.33
N ILE A 161 13.74 2.93 15.84
CA ILE A 161 14.14 3.81 14.75
C ILE A 161 14.09 3.02 13.44
N ILE A 162 13.18 3.45 12.58
CA ILE A 162 13.01 2.95 11.21
C ILE A 162 13.81 3.87 10.30
N LEU A 163 14.86 3.36 9.66
CA LEU A 163 15.63 4.11 8.67
C LEU A 163 15.25 3.71 7.26
N SER A 164 15.37 4.64 6.32
CA SER A 164 15.24 4.35 4.91
C SER A 164 16.12 5.22 4.07
N SER A 165 16.64 4.67 2.98
CA SER A 165 17.40 5.41 1.99
C SER A 165 17.24 4.82 0.62
N ASP A 166 17.29 5.69 -0.38
CA ASP A 166 17.42 5.32 -1.78
C ASP A 166 17.99 6.52 -2.54
N LYS A 167 18.95 6.27 -3.42
CA LYS A 167 19.58 7.31 -4.23
C LYS A 167 18.66 7.66 -5.38
N THR A 168 18.15 8.90 -5.38
CA THR A 168 17.16 9.34 -6.36
C THR A 168 17.73 10.34 -7.37
N GLN A 169 17.33 10.24 -8.63
CA GLN A 169 17.65 11.24 -9.65
C GLN A 169 16.73 12.47 -9.50
N LEU A 170 17.34 13.65 -9.45
CA LEU A 170 16.64 14.94 -9.35
C LEU A 170 16.19 15.48 -10.71
N THR A 171 16.89 15.07 -11.78
CA THR A 171 16.67 15.54 -13.15
C THR A 171 16.64 14.37 -14.12
N LEU A 172 15.79 14.45 -15.15
CA LEU A 172 15.79 13.48 -16.26
C LEU A 172 16.96 13.69 -17.21
N PHE A 173 17.46 14.92 -17.30
CA PHE A 173 18.58 15.34 -18.13
C PHE A 173 19.63 16.00 -17.24
N ARG A 174 20.93 15.66 -17.41
CA ARG A 174 22.11 16.17 -16.66
C ARG A 174 22.54 15.40 -15.39
N ASN A 175 22.06 14.18 -15.17
CA ASN A 175 22.58 13.21 -14.17
C ASN A 175 22.69 13.72 -12.71
N LYS A 176 21.98 14.77 -12.32
CA LYS A 176 21.94 15.24 -10.92
C LYS A 176 21.13 14.27 -10.05
N SER A 177 21.69 13.92 -8.89
CA SER A 177 21.11 12.96 -7.94
C SER A 177 21.16 13.51 -6.52
N ALA A 178 20.27 13.04 -5.65
CA ALA A 178 20.34 13.22 -4.21
C ALA A 178 20.35 11.86 -3.51
N TYR A 179 20.95 11.78 -2.33
CA TYR A 179 20.94 10.56 -1.52
C TYR A 179 20.35 10.85 -0.13
N PRO A 180 19.01 10.97 -0.03
CA PRO A 180 18.34 11.27 1.23
C PRO A 180 18.34 10.07 2.19
N LEU A 181 18.44 10.37 3.49
CA LEU A 181 18.10 9.48 4.59
C LEU A 181 16.83 9.95 5.28
N TYR A 182 15.83 9.08 5.39
CA TYR A 182 14.64 9.34 6.18
C TYR A 182 14.58 8.47 7.42
N MET A 183 13.90 8.97 8.44
CA MET A 183 13.62 8.23 9.66
C MET A 183 12.15 8.35 10.08
N SER A 184 11.64 7.34 10.77
CA SER A 184 10.35 7.33 11.49
C SER A 184 10.48 6.56 12.80
N LEU A 185 9.46 6.66 13.66
CA LEU A 185 9.39 5.92 14.93
C LEU A 185 8.44 4.71 14.81
N GLY A 186 8.87 3.57 15.34
CA GLY A 186 8.06 2.36 15.51
C GLY A 186 6.83 2.57 16.42
N ASN A 187 6.88 3.58 17.29
CA ASN A 187 5.80 3.93 18.23
C ASN A 187 4.56 4.53 17.55
N ILE A 188 4.69 5.06 16.32
CA ILE A 188 3.58 5.69 15.59
C ILE A 188 2.92 4.62 14.73
N PRO A 189 1.62 4.29 14.87
CA PRO A 189 0.99 3.24 14.08
C PRO A 189 1.25 3.32 12.58
N LYS A 190 1.47 2.17 11.95
CA LYS A 190 1.88 2.07 10.53
C LYS A 190 0.94 2.76 9.55
N GLU A 191 -0.35 2.84 9.84
CA GLU A 191 -1.36 3.49 9.00
C GLU A 191 -1.24 5.02 9.03
N ILE A 192 -0.71 5.57 10.12
CA ILE A 192 -0.30 6.97 10.20
C ILE A 192 1.01 7.14 9.44
N ARG A 193 1.99 6.24 9.63
CA ARG A 193 3.30 6.29 8.95
C ARG A 193 3.18 6.24 7.43
N ALA A 194 2.30 5.38 6.91
CA ALA A 194 2.03 5.18 5.50
C ALA A 194 1.49 6.44 4.79
N LYS A 195 0.90 7.37 5.55
CA LYS A 195 0.33 8.61 5.01
C LYS A 195 1.37 9.72 5.01
N THR A 196 1.86 10.09 3.83
CA THR A 196 2.81 11.20 3.69
C THR A 196 2.27 12.53 4.23
N SER A 197 0.96 12.73 4.15
CA SER A 197 0.24 13.88 4.72
C SER A 197 0.32 13.97 6.25
N SER A 198 0.44 12.83 6.95
CA SER A 198 0.66 12.78 8.40
C SER A 198 2.05 13.28 8.81
N ARG A 199 3.04 13.26 7.90
CA ARG A 199 4.42 13.71 8.14
C ARG A 199 5.12 12.96 9.29
N ALA A 200 4.83 11.67 9.42
CA ALA A 200 5.44 10.77 10.39
C ALA A 200 6.91 10.39 10.03
N TYR A 201 7.33 10.62 8.79
CA TYR A 201 8.72 10.51 8.35
C TYR A 201 9.44 11.87 8.35
N VAL A 202 10.72 11.86 8.70
CA VAL A 202 11.63 13.01 8.67
C VAL A 202 12.79 12.71 7.75
N LEU A 203 13.02 13.57 6.75
CA LEU A 203 14.30 13.65 6.08
C LEU A 203 15.31 14.26 7.06
N PHE A 204 16.28 13.47 7.48
CA PHE A 204 17.27 13.89 8.47
C PHE A 204 18.68 14.00 7.90
N ALA A 205 18.96 13.49 6.70
CA ALA A 205 20.23 13.78 6.02
C ALA A 205 20.15 13.72 4.49
N TYR A 206 21.05 14.44 3.83
CA TYR A 206 21.49 14.24 2.45
C TYR A 206 22.95 13.77 2.46
N LEU A 207 23.16 12.53 2.00
CA LEU A 207 24.48 11.95 1.84
C LEU A 207 25.13 12.40 0.52
N PRO A 208 26.47 12.36 0.43
CA PRO A 208 27.18 12.69 -0.79
C PRO A 208 26.84 11.75 -1.96
N THR A 209 26.66 12.32 -3.16
CA THR A 209 26.43 11.56 -4.40
C THR A 209 27.62 11.66 -5.35
N SER A 210 28.83 11.29 -4.91
CA SER A 210 30.02 11.31 -5.77
C SER A 210 30.22 10.00 -6.54
N SER A 211 30.75 10.09 -7.76
CA SER A 211 31.28 8.95 -8.52
C SER A 211 32.70 8.56 -8.07
N LEU A 212 33.35 9.38 -7.23
CA LEU A 212 34.74 9.24 -6.78
C LEU A 212 35.69 8.97 -7.96
N SER A 213 35.52 9.71 -9.06
CA SER A 213 36.23 9.46 -10.33
C SER A 213 37.73 9.73 -10.25
N HIS A 214 38.18 10.53 -9.28
CA HIS A 214 39.59 10.75 -8.94
C HIS A 214 40.29 9.46 -8.50
N ILE A 215 39.56 8.48 -7.96
CA ILE A 215 40.09 7.16 -7.63
C ILE A 215 40.07 6.27 -8.89
N LEU A 216 41.22 6.21 -9.57
CA LEU A 216 41.37 5.50 -10.85
C LEU A 216 41.10 3.99 -10.73
N ASN A 217 41.60 3.37 -9.65
CA ASN A 217 41.42 1.93 -9.42
C ASN A 217 39.95 1.61 -9.10
N LYS A 218 39.29 0.82 -9.96
CA LYS A 218 37.86 0.48 -9.81
C LYS A 218 37.53 -0.21 -8.49
N ALA A 219 38.38 -1.11 -8.01
CA ALA A 219 38.16 -1.85 -6.76
C ALA A 219 38.32 -0.93 -5.54
N ALA A 220 39.38 -0.12 -5.52
CA ALA A 220 39.60 0.89 -4.48
C ALA A 220 38.44 1.90 -4.43
N ARG A 221 37.97 2.36 -5.58
CA ARG A 221 36.84 3.28 -5.70
C ARG A 221 35.55 2.71 -5.13
N ARG A 222 35.23 1.44 -5.42
CA ARG A 222 34.04 0.76 -4.86
C ARG A 222 34.13 0.63 -3.33
N ARG A 223 35.32 0.35 -2.80
CA ARG A 223 35.56 0.32 -1.34
C ARG A 223 35.42 1.70 -0.71
N ALA A 224 36.06 2.70 -1.29
CA ALA A 224 35.96 4.10 -0.84
C ALA A 224 34.52 4.60 -0.83
N ALA A 225 33.71 4.27 -1.84
CA ALA A 225 32.28 4.62 -1.87
C ALA A 225 31.48 3.93 -0.75
N THR A 226 31.81 2.66 -0.44
CA THR A 226 31.17 1.92 0.66
C THR A 226 31.58 2.52 2.01
N ASN A 227 32.87 2.76 2.23
CA ASN A 227 33.37 3.39 3.46
C ASN A 227 32.86 4.81 3.64
N LEU A 228 32.76 5.62 2.58
CA LEU A 228 32.17 6.95 2.63
C LEU A 228 30.72 6.90 3.10
N TYR A 229 29.93 5.94 2.59
CA TYR A 229 28.57 5.72 3.06
C TYR A 229 28.54 5.40 4.55
N HIS A 230 29.27 4.37 5.01
CA HIS A 230 29.25 3.99 6.43
C HIS A 230 29.79 5.11 7.32
N CYS A 231 30.84 5.82 6.93
CA CYS A 231 31.38 6.96 7.66
C CYS A 231 30.32 8.07 7.84
N CYS A 232 29.63 8.46 6.76
CA CYS A 232 28.59 9.48 6.84
C CYS A 232 27.41 9.02 7.72
N VAL A 233 26.97 7.76 7.58
CA VAL A 233 25.86 7.22 8.39
C VAL A 233 26.26 7.10 9.86
N SER A 234 27.48 6.64 10.17
CA SER A 234 28.03 6.59 11.54
C SER A 234 28.00 7.96 12.20
N MET A 235 28.40 9.00 11.46
CA MET A 235 28.44 10.36 11.95
C MET A 235 27.04 10.87 12.32
N VAL A 236 26.05 10.72 11.44
CA VAL A 236 24.69 11.24 11.69
C VAL A 236 23.89 10.42 12.69
N LEU A 237 24.24 9.15 12.90
CA LEU A 237 23.60 8.27 13.88
C LEU A 237 24.35 8.19 15.23
N LYS A 238 25.52 8.83 15.35
CA LYS A 238 26.37 8.80 16.56
C LYS A 238 25.58 9.02 17.87
N PRO A 239 24.64 9.97 17.95
CA PRO A 239 23.89 10.20 19.19
C PRO A 239 23.03 9.01 19.67
N LEU A 240 22.64 8.09 18.76
CA LEU A 240 21.82 6.93 19.12
C LEU A 240 22.54 5.93 20.00
N LYS A 241 23.88 5.89 19.99
CA LYS A 241 24.64 4.92 20.80
C LYS A 241 24.35 5.11 22.29
N GLU A 242 24.70 6.28 22.82
CA GLU A 242 24.55 6.57 24.23
C GLU A 242 23.08 6.65 24.63
N ALA A 243 22.24 7.26 23.79
CA ALA A 243 20.80 7.37 24.05
C ALA A 243 20.11 6.01 24.08
N GLY A 244 20.52 5.05 23.25
CA GLY A 244 19.98 3.69 23.26
C GLY A 244 20.45 2.87 24.46
N GLU A 245 21.69 3.04 24.91
CA GLU A 245 22.26 2.32 26.06
C GLU A 245 21.72 2.84 27.40
N LYS A 246 21.81 4.15 27.63
CA LYS A 246 21.50 4.78 28.93
C LYS A 246 20.06 5.27 29.03
N GLY A 247 19.39 5.44 27.89
CA GLY A 247 18.10 6.10 27.81
C GLY A 247 18.21 7.62 27.95
N ILE A 248 17.19 8.34 27.46
CA ILE A 248 17.07 9.79 27.60
C ILE A 248 15.64 10.16 28.02
N PHE A 249 15.48 11.18 28.86
CA PHE A 249 14.14 11.65 29.22
C PHE A 249 13.56 12.53 28.13
N MET A 250 12.40 12.15 27.61
CA MET A 250 11.72 12.88 26.54
C MET A 250 10.22 12.98 26.82
N THR A 251 9.63 14.12 26.48
CA THR A 251 8.20 14.40 26.71
C THR A 251 7.42 14.17 25.43
N SER A 252 6.39 13.32 25.48
CA SER A 252 5.48 13.08 24.36
C SER A 252 4.45 14.21 24.19
N GLY A 253 3.72 14.20 23.08
CA GLY A 253 2.74 15.24 22.77
C GLY A 253 1.55 15.37 23.75
N ASP A 254 1.34 14.37 24.62
CA ASP A 254 0.39 14.39 25.75
C ASP A 254 0.93 15.15 26.98
N GLY A 255 2.22 15.50 27.00
CA GLY A 255 2.89 16.16 28.13
C GLY A 255 3.56 15.21 29.12
N VAL A 256 3.53 13.90 28.90
CA VAL A 256 4.15 12.91 29.81
C VAL A 256 5.62 12.70 29.44
N THR A 257 6.50 12.80 30.43
CA THR A 257 7.94 12.51 30.27
C THR A 257 8.23 11.05 30.57
N ARG A 258 8.95 10.37 29.68
CA ARG A 258 9.39 8.98 29.84
C ARG A 258 10.89 8.86 29.55
N ARG A 259 11.56 7.89 30.18
CA ARG A 259 12.92 7.51 29.78
C ARG A 259 12.83 6.62 28.54
N ILE A 260 13.15 7.20 27.40
CA ILE A 260 13.10 6.51 26.11
C ILE A 260 14.47 5.94 25.74
N HIS A 261 14.50 4.80 25.06
CA HIS A 261 15.69 4.18 24.48
C HIS A 261 15.52 4.11 22.96
N PRO A 262 16.07 5.09 22.21
CA PRO A 262 16.09 5.05 20.76
C PRO A 262 16.98 3.91 20.24
N ILE A 263 16.42 2.95 19.50
CA ILE A 263 17.16 1.78 19.00
C ILE A 263 16.95 1.64 17.50
N TYR A 264 18.04 1.55 16.74
CA TYR A 264 17.98 1.21 15.31
C TYR A 264 17.37 -0.19 15.14
N ALA A 265 16.15 -0.22 14.60
CA ALA A 265 15.34 -1.43 14.56
C ALA A 265 15.32 -2.05 13.17
N VAL A 266 15.01 -1.24 12.15
CA VAL A 266 14.85 -1.71 10.77
C VAL A 266 15.40 -0.71 9.77
N PHE A 267 15.84 -1.22 8.63
CA PHE A 267 16.21 -0.47 7.46
C PHE A 267 15.37 -0.89 6.26
N VAL A 268 14.80 0.12 5.61
CA VAL A 268 13.92 0.02 4.46
C VAL A 268 14.66 0.53 3.23
N GLY A 269 14.94 -0.37 2.29
CA GLY A 269 15.64 -0.04 1.06
C GLY A 269 15.57 -1.22 0.09
N ASP A 270 15.94 -0.96 -1.15
CA ASP A 270 15.99 -2.01 -2.17
C ASP A 270 17.24 -2.91 -1.99
N TYR A 271 17.32 -3.99 -2.76
CA TYR A 271 18.37 -5.00 -2.58
C TYR A 271 19.82 -4.44 -2.63
N PRO A 272 20.21 -3.62 -3.63
CA PRO A 272 21.51 -2.96 -3.62
C PRO A 272 21.79 -2.14 -2.34
N GLU A 273 20.78 -1.47 -1.80
CA GLU A 273 20.91 -0.62 -0.62
C GLU A 273 21.03 -1.47 0.65
N GLN A 274 20.27 -2.56 0.74
CA GLN A 274 20.38 -3.57 1.81
C GLN A 274 21.77 -4.20 1.87
N VAL A 275 22.31 -4.61 0.71
CA VAL A 275 23.67 -5.16 0.59
C VAL A 275 24.71 -4.13 1.03
N ARG A 276 24.51 -2.85 0.70
CA ARG A 276 25.39 -1.75 1.14
C ARG A 276 25.32 -1.53 2.64
N VAL A 277 24.12 -1.57 3.24
CA VAL A 277 23.93 -1.34 4.69
C VAL A 277 24.55 -2.44 5.54
N VAL A 278 24.37 -3.70 5.16
CA VAL A 278 24.97 -4.82 5.90
C VAL A 278 26.46 -4.92 5.59
N GLY A 279 26.86 -4.61 4.36
CA GLY A 279 28.23 -4.79 3.87
C GLY A 279 28.47 -6.19 3.28
N THR A 280 27.45 -6.85 2.73
CA THR A 280 27.60 -8.17 2.09
C THR A 280 28.05 -8.06 0.62
N LYS A 281 28.45 -9.18 0.02
CA LYS A 281 28.76 -9.22 -1.42
C LYS A 281 27.48 -9.11 -2.25
N TYR A 282 27.59 -8.45 -3.42
CA TYR A 282 26.47 -8.36 -4.35
C TYR A 282 26.17 -9.75 -4.94
N TRP A 283 24.89 -10.05 -5.11
CA TRP A 283 24.32 -11.39 -5.41
C TRP A 283 24.22 -12.35 -4.21
N ASP A 284 24.81 -12.07 -3.06
CA ASP A 284 24.61 -12.88 -1.85
C ASP A 284 23.41 -12.39 -1.04
N CYS A 285 22.84 -13.24 -0.18
CA CYS A 285 21.76 -12.81 0.72
C CYS A 285 22.32 -11.82 1.77
N PRO A 286 21.67 -10.64 1.98
CA PRO A 286 22.09 -9.69 3.01
C PRO A 286 21.77 -10.18 4.44
N THR A 287 20.92 -11.20 4.58
CA THR A 287 20.42 -11.66 5.88
C THR A 287 21.06 -12.97 6.31
N CYS A 288 20.99 -14.00 5.46
CA CYS A 288 21.49 -15.35 5.74
C CYS A 288 22.85 -15.61 5.06
N PRO A 289 23.57 -16.69 5.43
CA PRO A 289 24.88 -16.99 4.87
C PRO A 289 24.86 -17.47 3.40
N VAL A 290 23.68 -17.71 2.82
CA VAL A 290 23.53 -18.20 1.44
C VAL A 290 24.18 -17.25 0.42
N THR A 291 24.98 -17.84 -0.46
CA THR A 291 25.74 -17.14 -1.50
C THR A 291 25.00 -17.15 -2.82
N LYS A 292 25.46 -16.33 -3.77
CA LYS A 292 24.93 -16.28 -5.15
C LYS A 292 24.85 -17.63 -5.89
N PHE A 293 25.59 -18.64 -5.43
CA PHE A 293 25.63 -19.96 -6.04
C PHE A 293 24.50 -20.86 -5.54
N ASP A 294 23.98 -20.59 -4.33
CA ASP A 294 23.08 -21.48 -3.59
C ASP A 294 21.71 -20.81 -3.30
N LEU A 295 21.40 -19.71 -3.98
CA LEU A 295 20.17 -18.96 -3.78
C LEU A 295 18.89 -19.78 -4.05
N ASP A 296 19.00 -20.87 -4.80
CA ASP A 296 17.86 -21.75 -5.10
C ASP A 296 17.56 -22.80 -4.01
N VAL A 297 18.30 -22.78 -2.89
CA VAL A 297 17.98 -23.60 -1.73
C VAL A 297 16.64 -23.18 -1.16
N THR A 298 15.78 -24.18 -0.92
CA THR A 298 14.46 -24.01 -0.31
C THR A 298 14.50 -24.53 1.11
N GLU A 299 14.24 -23.67 2.08
CA GLU A 299 14.13 -24.07 3.48
C GLU A 299 12.81 -24.85 3.71
N PRO A 300 12.81 -25.88 4.58
CA PRO A 300 11.58 -26.52 5.04
C PRO A 300 10.59 -25.51 5.63
N LEU A 301 9.28 -25.78 5.55
CA LEU A 301 8.26 -24.84 6.03
C LEU A 301 8.44 -24.45 7.51
N ASP A 302 8.83 -25.40 8.36
CA ASP A 302 9.04 -25.16 9.80
C ASP A 302 10.26 -24.26 10.07
N ASP A 303 11.23 -24.24 9.16
CA ASP A 303 12.45 -23.45 9.27
C ASP A 303 12.26 -22.02 8.78
N LEU A 304 11.21 -21.72 8.01
CA LEU A 304 10.84 -20.35 7.60
C LEU A 304 10.47 -19.43 8.78
N ARG A 305 10.29 -19.99 9.98
CA ARG A 305 10.08 -19.23 11.22
C ARG A 305 11.38 -18.99 12.00
N LYS A 306 12.48 -19.65 11.63
CA LYS A 306 13.77 -19.56 12.31
C LYS A 306 14.65 -18.51 11.67
N GLU A 307 15.39 -17.80 12.53
CA GLU A 307 16.39 -16.86 12.08
C GLU A 307 17.67 -17.60 11.65
N ASN A 308 17.91 -17.70 10.34
CA ASN A 308 19.19 -18.15 9.78
C ASN A 308 20.05 -16.94 9.44
N LEU A 309 20.54 -16.21 10.46
CA LEU A 309 21.35 -15.01 10.25
C LEU A 309 22.82 -15.36 10.01
N ARG A 310 23.52 -14.50 9.27
CA ARG A 310 25.00 -14.51 9.27
C ARG A 310 25.53 -14.31 10.69
N ASP A 311 26.61 -15.02 11.02
CA ASP A 311 27.27 -14.94 12.31
C ASP A 311 27.85 -13.53 12.57
N LEU A 312 27.31 -12.84 13.57
CA LEU A 312 27.70 -11.49 13.93
C LEU A 312 29.13 -11.43 14.50
N ASP A 313 29.52 -12.41 15.31
CA ASP A 313 30.83 -12.43 15.97
C ASP A 313 31.93 -12.67 14.92
N ALA A 314 31.68 -13.58 13.98
CA ALA A 314 32.57 -13.78 12.82
C ALA A 314 32.68 -12.51 11.95
N MET A 315 31.55 -11.82 11.71
CA MET A 315 31.55 -10.54 10.99
C MET A 315 32.38 -9.49 11.71
N LEU A 316 32.20 -9.31 13.02
CA LEU A 316 32.97 -8.36 13.82
C LEU A 316 34.46 -8.71 13.81
N TYR A 317 34.82 -9.97 14.03
CA TYR A 317 36.20 -10.45 13.98
C TYR A 317 36.89 -10.12 12.65
N ALA A 318 36.24 -10.38 11.52
CA ALA A 318 36.79 -10.09 10.19
C ALA A 318 36.89 -8.59 9.90
N LEU A 319 36.03 -7.75 10.50
CA LEU A 319 36.09 -6.30 10.36
C LEU A 319 37.17 -5.69 11.27
N ASP A 320 37.41 -6.30 12.43
CA ASP A 320 38.40 -5.88 13.43
C ASP A 320 39.83 -6.18 13.00
N SER A 321 40.03 -7.17 12.13
CA SER A 321 41.34 -7.44 11.55
C SER A 321 41.87 -6.29 10.69
N PHE A 322 41.07 -5.27 10.36
CA PHE A 322 41.63 -4.03 9.80
C PHE A 322 42.63 -3.37 10.75
N GLU A 323 42.40 -3.45 12.07
CA GLU A 323 43.29 -2.89 13.10
C GLU A 323 44.20 -3.96 13.71
N THR A 324 43.69 -5.17 13.93
CA THR A 324 44.42 -6.22 14.65
C THR A 324 45.31 -7.10 13.76
N ASP A 325 44.97 -7.27 12.49
CA ASP A 325 45.75 -8.05 11.50
C ASP A 325 45.55 -7.52 10.06
N PRO A 326 46.09 -6.32 9.75
CA PRO A 326 45.82 -5.64 8.49
C PRO A 326 46.24 -6.45 7.25
N GLY A 327 47.23 -7.34 7.40
CA GLY A 327 47.72 -8.21 6.34
C GLY A 327 46.69 -9.24 5.86
N ASN A 328 45.89 -9.77 6.79
CA ASN A 328 44.83 -10.74 6.47
C ASN A 328 43.42 -10.13 6.36
N PHE A 329 43.23 -8.82 6.63
CA PHE A 329 41.92 -8.17 6.61
C PHE A 329 41.05 -8.51 5.40
N PHE A 330 41.61 -8.39 4.19
CA PHE A 330 40.87 -8.70 2.96
C PHE A 330 40.50 -10.17 2.84
N LYS A 331 41.38 -11.06 3.27
CA LYS A 331 41.17 -12.52 3.26
C LYS A 331 40.07 -12.89 4.26
N ASN A 332 40.16 -12.39 5.50
CA ASN A 332 39.16 -12.64 6.54
C ASN A 332 37.77 -12.20 6.10
N CYS A 333 37.63 -10.99 5.52
CA CYS A 333 36.37 -10.53 4.96
C CYS A 333 35.88 -11.40 3.78
N GLN A 334 36.80 -11.85 2.93
CA GLN A 334 36.48 -12.68 1.77
C GLN A 334 35.94 -14.05 2.19
N ASP A 335 36.55 -14.69 3.19
CA ASP A 335 36.26 -16.05 3.67
C ASP A 335 34.83 -16.15 4.24
N ILE A 336 34.34 -15.10 4.90
CA ILE A 336 32.95 -15.04 5.41
C ILE A 336 31.98 -14.27 4.50
N HIS A 337 32.40 -13.94 3.28
CA HIS A 337 31.57 -13.32 2.26
C HIS A 337 31.02 -11.90 2.57
N ILE A 338 31.81 -11.09 3.29
CA ILE A 338 31.51 -9.67 3.50
C ILE A 338 32.46 -8.75 2.72
N ARG A 339 32.09 -7.48 2.60
CA ARG A 339 32.94 -6.44 2.00
C ARG A 339 33.90 -5.90 3.06
N PRO A 340 35.16 -5.62 2.68
CA PRO A 340 36.14 -4.97 3.55
C PRO A 340 35.71 -3.53 3.83
N THR A 341 34.91 -3.36 4.89
CA THR A 341 34.30 -2.10 5.30
C THR A 341 34.92 -1.65 6.60
N ILE A 342 35.47 -0.44 6.64
CA ILE A 342 36.14 0.09 7.82
C ILE A 342 35.08 0.74 8.70
N HIS A 343 34.93 0.24 9.94
CA HIS A 343 33.97 0.70 10.95
C HIS A 343 32.53 0.92 10.42
N PRO A 344 31.79 -0.15 10.08
CA PRO A 344 30.41 0.00 9.64
C PRO A 344 29.53 0.65 10.73
N PHE A 345 28.61 1.53 10.33
CA PHE A 345 27.81 2.35 11.26
C PHE A 345 27.06 1.58 12.35
N TRP A 346 26.62 0.36 12.06
CA TRP A 346 25.84 -0.44 12.99
C TRP A 346 26.70 -1.09 14.09
N ARG A 347 28.03 -1.13 13.92
CA ARG A 347 28.97 -1.80 14.85
C ARG A 347 28.81 -1.35 16.30
N ASN A 348 28.65 -0.04 16.49
CA ASN A 348 28.66 0.57 17.82
C ASN A 348 27.26 0.90 18.33
N LEU A 349 26.20 0.53 17.60
CA LEU A 349 24.82 0.79 18.02
C LEU A 349 24.33 -0.33 18.95
N PRO A 350 23.64 0.00 20.04
CA PRO A 350 23.25 -0.98 21.04
C PRO A 350 22.08 -1.86 20.56
N TYR A 351 22.12 -3.14 20.93
CA TYR A 351 21.07 -4.13 20.63
C TYR A 351 20.82 -4.41 19.14
N VAL A 352 21.76 -4.06 18.27
CA VAL A 352 21.63 -4.20 16.80
C VAL A 352 22.26 -5.49 16.31
N HIS A 353 21.54 -6.17 15.42
CA HIS A 353 22.13 -7.14 14.48
C HIS A 353 21.85 -6.62 13.06
N PRO A 354 22.88 -6.36 12.22
CA PRO A 354 22.70 -5.72 10.93
C PRO A 354 21.81 -6.53 9.99
N CYS A 355 22.04 -7.85 9.89
CA CYS A 355 21.25 -8.77 9.06
C CYS A 355 19.76 -8.85 9.49
N ARG A 356 19.48 -8.84 10.80
CA ARG A 356 18.10 -8.82 11.34
C ARG A 356 17.37 -7.53 11.01
N SER A 357 18.09 -6.42 10.91
CA SER A 357 17.50 -5.09 10.68
C SER A 357 17.04 -4.90 9.24
N ILE A 358 17.39 -5.82 8.31
CA ILE A 358 16.95 -5.73 6.92
C ILE A 358 15.56 -6.31 6.78
N THR A 359 14.65 -5.52 6.22
CA THR A 359 13.24 -5.88 6.11
C THR A 359 12.75 -6.09 4.67
N PRO A 360 11.69 -6.90 4.48
CA PRO A 360 11.11 -7.15 3.17
C PRO A 360 10.52 -5.93 2.50
N ASP A 361 10.59 -5.94 1.17
CA ASP A 361 10.05 -4.85 0.37
C ASP A 361 9.16 -5.36 -0.77
N VAL A 362 7.85 -5.22 -0.58
CA VAL A 362 6.84 -5.67 -1.54
C VAL A 362 7.01 -4.98 -2.91
N LEU A 363 7.41 -3.72 -2.94
CA LEU A 363 7.58 -2.98 -4.19
C LEU A 363 8.76 -3.48 -5.02
N HIS A 364 9.98 -3.42 -4.51
CA HIS A 364 11.20 -3.72 -5.25
C HIS A 364 11.48 -5.22 -5.34
N GLN A 365 11.10 -6.01 -4.33
CA GLN A 365 11.34 -7.45 -4.33
C GLN A 365 10.22 -8.23 -5.01
N LEU A 366 8.95 -8.01 -4.63
CA LEU A 366 7.83 -8.77 -5.21
C LEU A 366 7.38 -8.16 -6.55
N TYR A 367 6.85 -6.93 -6.57
CA TYR A 367 6.30 -6.34 -7.81
C TYR A 367 7.37 -6.12 -8.90
N GLN A 368 8.42 -5.36 -8.59
CA GLN A 368 9.52 -5.02 -9.51
C GLN A 368 10.62 -6.08 -9.58
N GLY A 369 10.46 -7.20 -8.87
CA GLY A 369 11.36 -8.34 -8.92
C GLY A 369 10.62 -9.59 -9.40
N VAL A 370 10.03 -10.33 -8.49
CA VAL A 370 9.43 -11.65 -8.73
C VAL A 370 8.30 -11.58 -9.77
N VAL A 371 7.30 -10.70 -9.60
CA VAL A 371 6.18 -10.55 -10.53
C VAL A 371 6.65 -10.10 -11.90
N LYS A 372 7.54 -9.09 -11.96
CA LYS A 372 8.15 -8.64 -13.21
C LYS A 372 8.80 -9.79 -13.98
N HIS A 373 9.59 -10.62 -13.29
CA HIS A 373 10.22 -11.78 -13.92
C HIS A 373 9.19 -12.83 -14.36
N MET A 374 8.23 -13.16 -13.49
CA MET A 374 7.15 -14.10 -13.80
C MET A 374 6.35 -13.68 -15.04
N VAL A 375 5.96 -12.40 -15.14
CA VAL A 375 5.25 -11.87 -16.32
C VAL A 375 6.10 -12.04 -17.59
N SER A 376 7.40 -11.72 -17.52
CA SER A 376 8.30 -11.95 -18.65
C SER A 376 8.38 -13.42 -19.04
N TRP A 377 8.39 -14.34 -18.08
CA TRP A 377 8.43 -15.79 -18.38
C TRP A 377 7.14 -16.25 -19.02
N ILE A 378 5.99 -15.82 -18.50
CA ILE A 378 4.67 -16.16 -19.04
C ILE A 378 4.50 -15.64 -20.47
N ILE A 379 4.94 -14.41 -20.77
CA ILE A 379 4.91 -13.87 -22.14
C ILE A 379 5.75 -14.73 -23.09
N GLN A 380 6.91 -15.22 -22.65
CA GLN A 380 7.75 -16.12 -23.47
C GLN A 380 7.11 -17.49 -23.69
N ILE A 381 6.40 -18.04 -22.70
CA ILE A 381 5.71 -19.34 -22.81
C ILE A 381 4.51 -19.26 -23.76
N ILE A 382 3.67 -18.24 -23.61
CA ILE A 382 2.37 -18.15 -24.31
C ILE A 382 2.52 -17.45 -25.67
N GLY A 383 3.47 -16.52 -25.77
CA GLY A 383 3.62 -15.63 -26.91
C GLY A 383 2.83 -14.32 -26.75
N ALA A 384 3.47 -13.22 -27.17
CA ALA A 384 2.95 -11.86 -27.05
C ALA A 384 1.56 -11.66 -27.69
N LYS A 385 1.32 -12.27 -28.86
CA LYS A 385 0.05 -12.11 -29.59
C LYS A 385 -1.15 -12.64 -28.80
N GLU A 386 -1.01 -13.84 -28.23
CA GLU A 386 -2.10 -14.51 -27.52
C GLU A 386 -2.36 -13.87 -26.16
N ILE A 387 -1.30 -13.54 -25.40
CA ILE A 387 -1.48 -12.90 -24.09
C ILE A 387 -2.13 -11.53 -24.21
N ASP A 388 -1.76 -10.74 -25.22
CA ASP A 388 -2.38 -9.45 -25.49
C ASP A 388 -3.81 -9.60 -26.04
N ALA A 389 -4.09 -10.68 -26.77
CA ALA A 389 -5.45 -11.00 -27.19
C ALA A 389 -6.36 -11.28 -25.98
N ARG A 390 -5.91 -12.07 -25.00
CA ARG A 390 -6.66 -12.36 -23.77
C ARG A 390 -6.86 -11.12 -22.90
N CYS A 391 -5.81 -10.30 -22.71
CA CYS A 391 -5.89 -9.04 -21.97
C CYS A 391 -7.00 -8.11 -22.47
N ARG A 392 -7.13 -7.97 -23.80
CA ARG A 392 -8.12 -7.10 -24.47
C ARG A 392 -9.57 -7.57 -24.32
N ARG A 393 -9.77 -8.79 -23.81
CA ARG A 393 -11.06 -9.48 -23.74
C ARG A 393 -11.50 -9.73 -22.30
N LEU A 394 -10.82 -9.13 -21.32
CA LEU A 394 -11.28 -9.15 -19.94
C LEU A 394 -12.47 -8.19 -19.74
N PRO A 395 -13.46 -8.57 -18.93
CA PRO A 395 -14.58 -7.70 -18.59
C PRO A 395 -14.13 -6.53 -17.71
N PRO A 396 -14.82 -5.37 -17.76
CA PRO A 396 -14.48 -4.24 -16.92
C PRO A 396 -14.81 -4.51 -15.44
N ASN A 397 -14.00 -3.98 -14.53
CA ASN A 397 -14.27 -3.94 -13.08
C ASN A 397 -13.61 -2.70 -12.47
N HIS A 398 -14.09 -2.22 -11.31
CA HIS A 398 -13.51 -1.05 -10.66
C HIS A 398 -12.03 -1.22 -10.28
N ASN A 399 -11.67 -2.41 -9.81
CA ASN A 399 -10.35 -2.73 -9.27
C ASN A 399 -9.37 -3.28 -10.31
N ILE A 400 -9.79 -3.35 -11.59
CA ILE A 400 -9.02 -3.93 -12.68
C ILE A 400 -8.78 -2.88 -13.77
N ARG A 401 -7.50 -2.62 -14.07
CA ARG A 401 -7.10 -1.85 -15.25
C ARG A 401 -7.24 -2.70 -16.51
N LEU A 402 -7.92 -2.17 -17.51
CA LEU A 402 -7.98 -2.76 -18.85
C LEU A 402 -6.78 -2.32 -19.68
N PHE A 403 -6.02 -3.30 -20.19
CA PHE A 403 -4.89 -3.08 -21.08
C PHE A 403 -5.31 -3.29 -22.53
N PHE A 404 -5.92 -2.26 -23.14
CA PHE A 404 -6.45 -2.33 -24.51
C PHE A 404 -5.40 -2.59 -25.61
N ASN A 405 -4.12 -2.33 -25.32
CA ASN A 405 -3.00 -2.65 -26.21
C ASN A 405 -2.23 -3.89 -25.76
N GLY A 406 -2.74 -4.64 -24.77
CA GLY A 406 -2.03 -5.74 -24.15
C GLY A 406 -0.96 -5.30 -23.15
N ILE A 407 -0.19 -6.27 -22.68
CA ILE A 407 0.87 -6.09 -21.67
C ILE A 407 2.27 -6.37 -22.23
N SER A 408 2.38 -7.02 -23.40
CA SER A 408 3.66 -7.48 -23.92
C SER A 408 4.59 -6.34 -24.38
N SER A 409 4.02 -5.23 -24.86
CA SER A 409 4.77 -4.09 -25.41
C SER A 409 5.09 -3.01 -24.37
N LEU A 410 4.68 -3.19 -23.11
CA LEU A 410 4.88 -2.19 -22.07
C LEU A 410 6.37 -2.10 -21.71
N SER A 411 6.88 -0.87 -21.63
CA SER A 411 8.26 -0.58 -21.22
C SER A 411 8.26 0.37 -20.02
N LYS A 412 9.29 0.27 -19.18
CA LYS A 412 9.44 1.08 -17.95
C LYS A 412 8.23 0.98 -17.00
N ILE A 413 7.71 -0.24 -16.84
CA ILE A 413 6.53 -0.57 -16.03
C ILE A 413 6.76 -0.23 -14.55
N THR A 414 5.87 0.57 -13.98
CA THR A 414 5.89 1.02 -12.57
C THR A 414 5.39 -0.07 -11.61
N GLY A 415 5.60 0.11 -10.30
CA GLY A 415 5.09 -0.82 -9.28
C GLY A 415 3.57 -0.96 -9.32
N THR A 416 2.86 0.17 -9.47
CA THR A 416 1.40 0.21 -9.62
C THR A 416 0.93 -0.56 -10.85
N GLU A 417 1.69 -0.53 -11.95
CA GLU A 417 1.33 -1.30 -13.14
C GLU A 417 1.56 -2.80 -12.97
N HIS A 418 2.63 -3.22 -12.29
CA HIS A 418 2.80 -4.63 -11.93
C HIS A 418 1.72 -5.12 -10.94
N ASP A 419 1.24 -4.27 -10.02
CA ASP A 419 0.04 -4.56 -9.21
C ASP A 419 -1.19 -4.79 -10.10
N GLN A 420 -1.43 -3.93 -11.10
CA GLN A 420 -2.56 -4.14 -12.00
C GLN A 420 -2.42 -5.39 -12.87
N ILE A 421 -1.20 -5.73 -13.30
CA ILE A 421 -0.93 -6.96 -14.06
C ILE A 421 -1.12 -8.20 -13.19
N SER A 422 -0.68 -8.20 -11.91
CA SER A 422 -0.83 -9.37 -11.02
C SER A 422 -2.30 -9.74 -10.76
N ARG A 423 -3.21 -8.77 -10.83
CA ARG A 423 -4.66 -8.98 -10.70
C ARG A 423 -5.32 -9.66 -11.89
N ILE A 424 -4.65 -9.70 -13.04
CA ILE A 424 -5.20 -10.25 -14.29
C ILE A 424 -4.40 -11.42 -14.85
N ILE A 425 -3.08 -11.48 -14.59
CA ILE A 425 -2.16 -12.41 -15.25
C ILE A 425 -2.60 -13.87 -15.11
N PHE A 426 -3.17 -14.23 -13.95
CA PHE A 426 -3.61 -15.58 -13.71
C PHE A 426 -4.74 -16.01 -14.64
N GLY A 427 -5.76 -15.15 -14.79
CA GLY A 427 -6.87 -15.39 -15.71
C GLY A 427 -6.46 -15.55 -17.17
N LEU A 428 -5.31 -15.00 -17.56
CA LEU A 428 -4.79 -15.15 -18.92
C LEU A 428 -4.24 -16.55 -19.18
N ILE A 429 -3.86 -17.30 -18.13
CA ILE A 429 -3.15 -18.58 -18.26
C ILE A 429 -3.98 -19.82 -17.88
N LEU A 430 -5.18 -19.65 -17.31
CA LEU A 430 -5.93 -20.76 -16.69
C LEU A 430 -6.25 -21.95 -17.62
N ASP A 431 -6.39 -21.70 -18.92
CA ASP A 431 -6.80 -22.71 -19.90
C ASP A 431 -5.94 -22.71 -21.17
N ILE A 432 -4.69 -22.25 -21.07
CA ILE A 432 -3.73 -22.31 -22.17
C ILE A 432 -3.34 -23.76 -22.50
N LYS A 433 -2.96 -23.99 -23.76
CA LYS A 433 -2.26 -25.21 -24.17
C LYS A 433 -0.78 -24.90 -24.29
N LEU A 434 0.07 -25.74 -23.69
CA LEU A 434 1.52 -25.59 -23.78
C LEU A 434 2.04 -26.15 -25.12
N PRO A 435 3.18 -25.65 -25.65
CA PRO A 435 3.66 -26.01 -27.00
C PRO A 435 4.28 -27.40 -27.14
N LEU A 436 4.50 -28.13 -26.04
CA LEU A 436 5.21 -29.41 -26.00
C LEU A 436 4.23 -30.61 -26.02
N GLU A 437 4.64 -31.75 -26.58
CA GLU A 437 3.80 -32.95 -26.79
C GLU A 437 3.23 -33.61 -25.51
N ASN A 438 3.66 -33.23 -24.29
CA ASN A 438 2.84 -33.26 -23.06
C ASN A 438 3.63 -32.83 -21.81
N PRO A 439 3.55 -31.55 -21.42
CA PRO A 439 3.42 -31.17 -20.03
C PRO A 439 2.01 -30.63 -19.80
N SER A 440 1.32 -31.22 -18.82
CA SER A 440 0.10 -30.63 -18.26
C SER A 440 0.37 -29.16 -17.91
N PRO A 441 -0.57 -28.22 -18.16
CA PRO A 441 -0.42 -26.83 -17.72
C PRO A 441 -0.48 -26.70 -16.18
N ALA A 442 -0.88 -27.75 -15.46
CA ALA A 442 -1.07 -27.73 -14.01
C ALA A 442 0.15 -27.22 -13.23
N PRO A 443 1.41 -27.67 -13.47
CA PRO A 443 2.56 -27.13 -12.74
C PRO A 443 2.78 -25.63 -13.00
N LEU A 444 2.56 -25.15 -14.22
CA LEU A 444 2.66 -23.72 -14.51
C LEU A 444 1.58 -22.93 -13.75
N ILE A 445 0.34 -23.41 -13.77
CA ILE A 445 -0.77 -22.79 -13.04
C ILE A 445 -0.46 -22.77 -11.53
N CYS A 446 -0.05 -23.90 -10.95
CA CYS A 446 0.31 -24.01 -9.54
C CYS A 446 1.50 -23.11 -9.16
N ALA A 447 2.52 -22.99 -10.02
CA ALA A 447 3.67 -22.13 -9.76
C ALA A 447 3.28 -20.64 -9.73
N VAL A 448 2.47 -20.20 -10.70
CA VAL A 448 1.96 -18.82 -10.77
C VAL A 448 1.02 -18.53 -9.61
N HIS A 449 0.13 -19.49 -9.28
CA HIS A 449 -0.75 -19.45 -8.12
C HIS A 449 0.06 -19.23 -6.83
N GLY A 450 1.10 -20.04 -6.58
CA GLY A 450 1.94 -19.91 -5.40
C GLY A 450 2.61 -18.53 -5.25
N ILE A 451 3.08 -17.93 -6.35
CA ILE A 451 3.64 -16.56 -6.31
C ILE A 451 2.56 -15.51 -6.00
N LEU A 452 1.39 -15.63 -6.63
CA LEU A 452 0.31 -14.66 -6.43
C LEU A 452 -0.27 -14.75 -5.02
N ASP A 453 -0.49 -15.95 -4.50
CA ASP A 453 -0.91 -16.16 -3.12
C ASP A 453 0.10 -15.56 -2.14
N PHE A 454 1.39 -15.85 -2.34
CA PHE A 454 2.44 -15.29 -1.50
C PHE A 454 2.42 -13.76 -1.52
N LEU A 455 2.28 -13.16 -2.71
CA LEU A 455 2.17 -11.72 -2.88
C LEU A 455 0.97 -11.13 -2.14
N TYR A 456 -0.18 -11.81 -2.16
CA TYR A 456 -1.39 -11.36 -1.48
C TYR A 456 -1.26 -11.51 0.04
N TYR A 457 -0.76 -12.65 0.53
CA TYR A 457 -0.45 -12.85 1.94
C TYR A 457 0.55 -11.82 2.45
N ALA A 458 1.63 -11.54 1.71
CA ALA A 458 2.62 -10.53 2.11
C ALA A 458 2.01 -9.14 2.34
N GLN A 459 0.85 -8.84 1.73
CA GLN A 459 0.14 -7.56 1.84
C GLN A 459 -1.01 -7.58 2.86
N TYR A 460 -1.16 -8.67 3.62
CA TYR A 460 -2.14 -8.73 4.68
C TYR A 460 -1.80 -7.68 5.76
N PRO A 461 -2.79 -6.89 6.18
CA PRO A 461 -2.58 -5.88 7.21
C PRO A 461 -2.43 -6.48 8.62
N VAL A 462 -2.79 -7.76 8.79
CA VAL A 462 -2.66 -8.51 10.03
C VAL A 462 -2.40 -9.97 9.68
N HIS A 463 -1.45 -10.60 10.38
CA HIS A 463 -1.15 -12.01 10.26
C HIS A 463 -1.44 -12.76 11.56
N THR A 464 -2.09 -13.91 11.43
CA THR A 464 -2.12 -14.94 12.46
C THR A 464 -1.13 -16.06 12.14
N ASP A 465 -0.87 -16.93 13.12
CA ASP A 465 -0.06 -18.14 12.89
C ASP A 465 -0.53 -18.96 11.68
N ASP A 466 -1.84 -19.07 11.46
CA ASP A 466 -2.39 -19.84 10.34
C ASP A 466 -2.21 -19.13 9.01
N THR A 467 -2.42 -17.81 8.94
CA THR A 467 -2.12 -17.07 7.71
C THR A 467 -0.63 -17.10 7.35
N LEU A 468 0.27 -17.16 8.34
CA LEU A 468 1.71 -17.34 8.10
C LEU A 468 2.03 -18.74 7.58
N LYS A 469 1.32 -19.78 8.05
CA LYS A 469 1.42 -21.13 7.48
C LYS A 469 0.92 -21.14 6.03
N SER A 470 -0.21 -20.51 5.73
CA SER A 470 -0.72 -20.39 4.36
C SER A 470 0.27 -19.65 3.45
N MET A 471 0.90 -18.59 3.96
CA MET A 471 1.97 -17.89 3.24
C MET A 471 3.17 -18.81 2.97
N ALA A 472 3.62 -19.60 3.94
CA ALA A 472 4.67 -20.61 3.74
C ALA A 472 4.27 -21.66 2.70
N SER A 473 3.04 -22.18 2.78
CA SER A 473 2.51 -23.16 1.84
C SER A 473 2.46 -22.62 0.41
N SER A 474 2.13 -21.34 0.20
CA SER A 474 2.15 -20.72 -1.13
C SER A 474 3.55 -20.67 -1.75
N LEU A 475 4.58 -20.36 -0.94
CA LEU A 475 5.97 -20.40 -1.38
C LEU A 475 6.42 -21.83 -1.72
N SER A 476 6.03 -22.81 -0.89
CA SER A 476 6.27 -24.23 -1.14
C SER A 476 5.59 -24.71 -2.43
N LEU A 477 4.36 -24.27 -2.70
CA LEU A 477 3.64 -24.58 -3.93
C LEU A 477 4.39 -24.07 -5.16
N PHE A 478 4.94 -22.86 -5.10
CA PHE A 478 5.82 -22.35 -6.16
C PHE A 478 7.05 -23.24 -6.34
N HIS A 479 7.81 -23.52 -5.27
CA HIS A 479 9.04 -24.30 -5.37
C HIS A 479 8.83 -25.74 -5.87
N LYS A 480 7.71 -26.38 -5.50
CA LYS A 480 7.33 -27.71 -5.98
C LYS A 480 7.09 -27.74 -7.49
N ASN A 481 6.67 -26.62 -8.08
CA ASN A 481 6.24 -26.58 -9.48
C ASN A 481 7.14 -25.74 -10.41
N LYS A 482 8.06 -24.93 -9.88
CA LYS A 482 8.90 -23.98 -10.66
C LYS A 482 9.74 -24.65 -11.75
N GLN A 483 10.02 -25.95 -11.64
CA GLN A 483 10.80 -26.68 -12.64
C GLN A 483 10.17 -26.62 -14.05
N ILE A 484 8.85 -26.40 -14.15
CA ILE A 484 8.16 -26.21 -15.43
C ILE A 484 8.76 -25.09 -16.29
N PHE A 485 9.25 -24.01 -15.69
CA PHE A 485 9.88 -22.92 -16.45
C PHE A 485 11.24 -23.32 -17.04
N VAL A 486 11.92 -24.30 -16.43
CA VAL A 486 13.16 -24.88 -16.96
C VAL A 486 12.84 -25.91 -18.05
N THR A 487 11.84 -26.76 -17.82
CA THR A 487 11.34 -27.72 -18.82
C THR A 487 10.88 -27.03 -20.11
N LEU A 488 10.27 -25.85 -20.00
CA LEU A 488 9.85 -25.03 -21.15
C LEU A 488 10.99 -24.18 -21.75
N GLY A 489 12.22 -24.29 -21.22
CA GLY A 489 13.41 -23.58 -21.75
C GLY A 489 13.48 -22.08 -21.45
N VAL A 490 12.59 -21.56 -20.60
CA VAL A 490 12.49 -20.12 -20.27
C VAL A 490 13.46 -19.72 -19.15
N ARG A 491 13.92 -20.69 -18.35
CA ARG A 491 14.89 -20.52 -17.28
C ARG A 491 15.93 -21.62 -17.28
N LYS A 492 17.13 -21.30 -16.77
CA LYS A 492 18.21 -22.26 -16.48
C LYS A 492 18.24 -22.67 -15.01
N ASP A 493 18.00 -21.70 -14.13
CA ASP A 493 18.03 -21.82 -12.67
C ASP A 493 17.07 -20.81 -12.04
N PHE A 494 17.00 -20.79 -10.71
CA PHE A 494 16.26 -19.79 -9.94
C PHE A 494 17.14 -19.09 -8.90
N CYS A 495 18.45 -18.97 -9.16
CA CYS A 495 19.41 -18.26 -8.29
C CYS A 495 19.22 -16.73 -8.37
N ILE A 496 18.06 -16.26 -7.93
CA ILE A 496 17.60 -14.87 -8.00
C ILE A 496 17.49 -14.35 -6.56
N PRO A 497 18.29 -13.34 -6.14
CA PRO A 497 18.29 -12.87 -4.76
C PRO A 497 16.91 -12.48 -4.25
N LYS A 498 16.12 -11.77 -5.08
CA LYS A 498 14.76 -11.32 -4.72
C LYS A 498 13.77 -12.47 -4.54
N LEU A 499 13.98 -13.59 -5.24
CA LEU A 499 13.14 -14.79 -5.12
C LEU A 499 13.51 -15.56 -3.85
N HIS A 500 14.81 -15.80 -3.63
CA HIS A 500 15.34 -16.38 -2.40
C HIS A 500 14.82 -15.63 -1.17
N TRP A 501 14.81 -14.29 -1.23
CA TRP A 501 14.40 -13.45 -0.12
C TRP A 501 12.94 -13.60 0.33
N MET A 502 12.07 -14.20 -0.49
CA MET A 502 10.69 -14.50 -0.09
C MET A 502 10.63 -15.34 1.20
N GLN A 503 11.62 -16.22 1.42
CA GLN A 503 11.68 -17.05 2.62
C GLN A 503 11.87 -16.24 3.93
N HIS A 504 12.38 -15.01 3.85
CA HIS A 504 12.62 -14.15 5.02
C HIS A 504 11.40 -13.31 5.44
N TYR A 505 10.33 -13.28 4.64
CA TYR A 505 9.13 -12.48 4.95
C TYR A 505 8.47 -12.92 6.26
N ILE A 506 8.33 -14.23 6.48
CA ILE A 506 7.63 -14.77 7.65
C ILE A 506 8.36 -14.38 8.94
N VAL A 507 9.68 -14.58 8.99
CA VAL A 507 10.53 -14.15 10.12
C VAL A 507 10.39 -12.65 10.36
N ALA A 508 10.49 -11.83 9.31
CA ALA A 508 10.36 -10.38 9.44
C ALA A 508 8.99 -9.96 9.97
N ILE A 509 7.91 -10.64 9.55
CA ILE A 509 6.55 -10.38 10.05
C ILE A 509 6.43 -10.71 11.54
N ILE A 510 7.00 -11.85 11.97
CA ILE A 510 7.01 -12.25 13.38
C ILE A 510 7.80 -11.26 14.23
N LEU A 511 8.90 -10.74 13.72
CA LEU A 511 9.79 -9.83 14.45
C LEU A 511 9.25 -8.40 14.50
N PHE A 512 8.79 -7.86 13.38
CA PHE A 512 8.53 -6.42 13.21
C PHE A 512 7.09 -6.08 12.82
N GLY A 513 6.20 -7.07 12.71
CA GLY A 513 4.84 -6.88 12.18
C GLY A 513 4.79 -6.94 10.64
N THR A 514 3.60 -6.77 10.08
CA THR A 514 3.32 -6.95 8.64
C THR A 514 4.11 -6.01 7.73
N THR A 515 4.21 -6.33 6.43
CA THR A 515 5.15 -5.64 5.51
C THR A 515 4.84 -4.17 5.24
N ASP A 516 3.60 -3.75 5.46
CA ASP A 516 3.16 -2.35 5.39
C ASP A 516 3.75 -1.47 6.51
N ASN A 517 4.50 -2.04 7.47
CA ASN A 517 5.34 -1.30 8.42
C ASN A 517 6.60 -0.71 7.81
N TYR A 518 7.13 -1.33 6.75
CA TYR A 518 8.49 -1.08 6.25
C TYR A 518 8.58 -1.18 4.71
N ASN A 519 7.52 -0.77 4.01
CA ASN A 519 7.47 -0.77 2.55
C ASN A 519 8.07 0.51 1.95
N THR A 520 8.90 0.38 0.90
CA THR A 520 9.53 1.51 0.20
C THR A 520 8.56 2.37 -0.61
N GLN A 521 7.31 1.94 -0.87
CA GLN A 521 6.30 2.77 -1.54
C GLN A 521 6.11 4.14 -0.86
N TYR A 522 6.22 4.17 0.48
CA TYR A 522 6.07 5.41 1.23
C TYR A 522 7.26 6.35 1.01
N THR A 523 8.48 5.80 0.99
CA THR A 523 9.71 6.57 0.82
C THR A 523 9.89 7.04 -0.61
N GLU A 524 9.40 6.29 -1.60
CA GLU A 524 9.32 6.74 -3.00
C GLU A 524 8.48 8.01 -3.13
N ARG A 525 7.33 8.07 -2.43
CA ARG A 525 6.51 9.29 -2.39
C ARG A 525 7.24 10.44 -1.69
N LEU A 526 8.01 10.16 -0.62
CA LEU A 526 8.82 11.17 0.05
C LEU A 526 9.92 11.75 -0.85
N HIS A 527 10.51 10.98 -1.77
CA HIS A 527 11.48 11.53 -2.73
C HIS A 527 10.87 12.60 -3.62
N ILE A 528 9.59 12.48 -3.98
CA ILE A 528 8.88 13.49 -4.78
C ILE A 528 8.81 14.79 -3.97
N ASP A 529 8.30 14.71 -2.74
CA ASP A 529 7.99 15.89 -1.92
C ASP A 529 9.25 16.54 -1.31
N LEU A 530 10.20 15.73 -0.84
CA LEU A 530 11.32 16.18 -0.03
C LEU A 530 12.62 16.38 -0.82
N ALA A 531 12.81 15.67 -1.95
CA ALA A 531 14.01 15.82 -2.78
C ALA A 531 13.71 16.52 -4.11
N LYS A 532 12.79 15.97 -4.93
CA LYS A 532 12.52 16.47 -6.29
C LYS A 532 11.83 17.84 -6.29
N ASN A 533 10.78 18.04 -5.48
CA ASN A 533 10.12 19.33 -5.37
C ASN A 533 11.01 20.39 -4.72
N ALA A 534 11.78 20.01 -3.69
CA ALA A 534 12.77 20.88 -3.09
C ALA A 534 13.81 21.34 -4.13
N TYR A 535 14.37 20.41 -4.92
CA TYR A 535 15.31 20.74 -5.99
C TYR A 535 14.70 21.67 -7.05
N ARG A 536 13.44 21.41 -7.47
CA ARG A 536 12.71 22.24 -8.44
C ARG A 536 12.50 23.68 -7.95
N ALA A 537 12.45 23.89 -6.63
CA ALA A 537 12.31 25.21 -6.03
C ALA A 537 13.63 26.00 -5.95
N THR A 538 14.77 25.41 -6.33
CA THR A 538 16.09 26.07 -6.30
C THR A 538 16.43 26.74 -7.63
N ASN A 539 17.46 27.59 -7.60
CA ASN A 539 18.09 28.12 -8.82
C ASN A 539 19.01 27.11 -9.54
N ARG A 540 19.13 25.87 -9.01
CA ARG A 540 19.95 24.75 -9.52
C ARG A 540 21.47 24.97 -9.48
N LYS A 541 21.94 25.92 -8.66
CA LYS A 541 23.35 26.13 -8.28
C LYS A 541 23.46 25.98 -6.77
N ASP A 542 24.44 25.22 -6.27
CA ASP A 542 24.61 24.96 -4.83
C ASP A 542 23.28 24.57 -4.16
N GLU A 543 22.61 23.59 -4.77
CA GLU A 543 21.19 23.33 -4.58
C GLU A 543 20.81 22.89 -3.15
N PHE A 544 21.69 22.18 -2.44
CA PHE A 544 21.34 21.53 -1.18
C PHE A 544 21.01 22.54 -0.06
N GLU A 545 21.75 23.65 0.04
CA GLU A 545 21.44 24.71 1.01
C GLU A 545 20.08 25.35 0.73
N GLN A 546 19.77 25.61 -0.53
CA GLN A 546 18.45 26.13 -0.91
C GLN A 546 17.33 25.12 -0.63
N MET A 547 17.58 23.83 -0.91
CA MET A 547 16.63 22.75 -0.62
C MET A 547 16.32 22.65 0.87
N THR A 548 17.33 22.72 1.74
CA THR A 548 17.14 22.60 3.20
C THR A 548 16.35 23.79 3.76
N ILE A 549 16.66 25.01 3.31
CA ILE A 549 15.93 26.24 3.70
C ILE A 549 14.48 26.18 3.21
N TRP A 550 14.24 25.77 1.96
CA TRP A 550 12.89 25.63 1.42
C TRP A 550 12.06 24.65 2.27
N LEU A 551 12.62 23.49 2.60
CA LEU A 551 11.97 22.50 3.46
C LEU A 551 11.66 23.03 4.86
N GLU A 552 12.58 23.78 5.48
CA GLU A 552 12.37 24.37 6.81
C GLU A 552 11.15 25.31 6.81
N ARG A 553 11.06 26.20 5.83
CA ARG A 553 9.95 27.15 5.69
C ARG A 553 8.60 26.44 5.53
N GLN A 554 8.54 25.39 4.70
CA GLN A 554 7.33 24.56 4.55
C GLN A 554 6.89 23.98 5.90
N LYS A 555 7.82 23.42 6.68
CA LYS A 555 7.53 22.79 7.97
C LYS A 555 7.10 23.81 9.03
N LYS A 556 7.71 25.00 9.05
CA LYS A 556 7.29 26.10 9.93
C LYS A 556 5.83 26.51 9.67
N VAL A 557 5.45 26.71 8.41
CA VAL A 557 4.07 27.01 8.02
C VAL A 557 3.14 25.88 8.44
N GLN A 558 3.47 24.62 8.15
CA GLN A 558 2.60 23.49 8.50
C GLN A 558 2.45 23.28 10.03
N ARG A 559 3.46 23.58 10.84
CA ARG A 559 3.34 23.57 12.31
C ARG A 559 2.49 24.72 12.81
N HIS A 560 2.63 25.90 12.21
CA HIS A 560 1.82 27.05 12.56
C HIS A 560 0.33 26.79 12.27
N GLU A 561 0.02 26.12 11.15
CA GLU A 561 -1.33 25.65 10.85
C GLU A 561 -1.88 24.70 11.94
N LYS A 562 -1.10 23.70 12.36
CA LYS A 562 -1.48 22.80 13.46
C LYS A 562 -1.74 23.56 14.76
N PHE A 563 -0.95 24.59 15.06
CA PHE A 563 -1.13 25.43 16.24
C PHE A 563 -2.44 26.25 16.18
N ILE A 564 -2.73 26.87 15.03
CA ILE A 564 -3.98 27.61 14.81
C ILE A 564 -5.19 26.69 15.00
N ILE A 565 -5.19 25.51 14.37
CA ILE A 565 -6.27 24.52 14.50
C ILE A 565 -6.44 24.09 15.97
N TRP A 566 -5.33 23.87 16.68
CA TRP A 566 -5.38 23.52 18.10
C TRP A 566 -5.97 24.63 18.98
N ARG A 567 -5.62 25.91 18.73
CA ARG A 567 -6.24 27.06 19.42
C ARG A 567 -7.73 27.15 19.12
N PHE A 568 -8.14 26.95 17.86
CA PHE A 568 -9.55 26.93 17.46
C PHE A 568 -10.36 25.84 18.17
N ASN A 569 -9.75 24.67 18.38
CA ASN A 569 -10.38 23.55 19.10
C ASN A 569 -10.27 23.66 20.63
N GLY A 570 -10.15 24.87 21.17
CA GLY A 570 -10.14 25.12 22.61
C GLY A 570 -8.87 24.68 23.34
N ALA A 571 -7.74 24.55 22.63
CA ALA A 571 -6.44 24.22 23.23
C ALA A 571 -6.41 22.92 24.06
N GLN A 572 -7.29 21.97 23.75
CA GLN A 572 -7.42 20.72 24.50
C GLN A 572 -6.21 19.80 24.34
N LEU A 573 -5.93 19.02 25.37
CA LEU A 573 -4.92 17.96 25.29
C LEU A 573 -5.45 16.80 24.44
N PRO A 574 -4.59 16.15 23.65
CA PRO A 574 -4.99 14.95 22.93
C PRO A 574 -5.34 13.85 23.92
N GLN A 575 -6.54 13.28 23.81
CA GLN A 575 -6.92 12.11 24.59
C GLN A 575 -6.43 10.84 23.90
N ALA A 576 -5.93 9.88 24.68
CA ALA A 576 -5.57 8.56 24.18
C ALA A 576 -6.79 7.93 23.50
N LYS A 577 -6.60 7.39 22.28
CA LYS A 577 -7.65 6.70 21.54
C LYS A 577 -7.32 5.23 21.50
N LYS A 578 -8.28 4.39 21.88
CA LYS A 578 -8.20 2.96 21.59
C LYS A 578 -8.26 2.79 20.08
N TRP A 579 -7.16 2.35 19.50
CA TRP A 579 -6.98 2.22 18.07
C TRP A 579 -7.09 0.75 17.67
N LEU A 580 -7.92 0.47 16.67
CA LEU A 580 -8.00 -0.84 16.02
C LEU A 580 -7.38 -0.72 14.62
N PRO A 581 -6.46 -1.63 14.24
CA PRO A 581 -5.92 -1.66 12.89
C PRO A 581 -7.03 -1.73 11.83
N PRO A 582 -7.09 -0.79 10.85
CA PRO A 582 -8.09 -0.78 9.79
C PRO A 582 -8.20 -2.08 8.99
N GLY A 583 -7.15 -2.91 8.99
CA GLY A 583 -7.16 -4.26 8.41
C GLY A 583 -8.11 -5.26 9.06
N LEU A 584 -8.68 -4.92 10.22
CA LEU A 584 -9.69 -5.70 10.92
C LEU A 584 -11.12 -5.36 10.47
N GLU A 585 -11.34 -4.18 9.86
CA GLU A 585 -12.66 -3.74 9.41
C GLU A 585 -12.84 -3.97 7.90
N LEU A 586 -13.57 -5.02 7.54
CA LEU A 586 -13.91 -5.32 6.13
C LEU A 586 -15.19 -4.62 5.65
N HIS A 587 -15.91 -3.93 6.54
CA HIS A 587 -17.22 -3.37 6.24
C HIS A 587 -17.09 -2.08 5.43
N ARG A 588 -17.61 -2.10 4.20
CA ARG A 588 -17.73 -0.91 3.34
C ARG A 588 -19.16 -0.42 3.38
N LYS A 589 -19.35 0.89 3.44
CA LYS A 589 -20.70 1.48 3.37
C LYS A 589 -21.11 1.61 1.91
N ILE A 590 -22.33 1.19 1.59
CA ILE A 590 -22.89 1.36 0.25
C ILE A 590 -23.39 2.81 0.10
N LYS A 591 -23.04 3.44 -1.02
CA LYS A 591 -23.47 4.79 -1.40
C LYS A 591 -24.00 4.80 -2.83
N VAL A 592 -25.23 5.28 -2.98
CA VAL A 592 -25.86 5.60 -4.27
C VAL A 592 -26.00 7.11 -4.45
N ALA A 593 -26.18 7.56 -5.70
CA ALA A 593 -26.45 8.97 -5.97
C ALA A 593 -27.77 9.43 -5.33
N LYS A 594 -27.85 10.69 -4.90
CA LYS A 594 -29.06 11.24 -4.25
C LYS A 594 -30.29 11.19 -5.16
N HIS A 595 -30.08 11.40 -6.47
CA HIS A 595 -31.13 11.40 -7.48
C HIS A 595 -30.88 10.27 -8.49
N PRO A 596 -31.96 9.68 -9.06
CA PRO A 596 -31.83 8.70 -10.14
C PRO A 596 -31.22 9.34 -11.39
N PHE A 597 -30.58 8.51 -12.21
CA PHE A 597 -30.02 8.95 -13.49
C PHE A 597 -31.09 9.03 -14.58
N THR A 598 -32.11 8.18 -14.50
CA THR A 598 -33.22 8.17 -15.44
C THR A 598 -34.48 7.55 -14.82
N PHE A 599 -35.61 7.72 -15.48
CA PHE A 599 -36.86 7.04 -15.16
C PHE A 599 -37.22 6.12 -16.33
N ALA A 600 -37.25 4.80 -16.09
CA ALA A 600 -37.49 3.80 -17.13
C ALA A 600 -38.86 3.13 -16.96
N THR A 601 -39.50 2.81 -18.08
CA THR A 601 -40.68 1.93 -18.11
C THR A 601 -40.22 0.47 -18.11
N ILE A 602 -41.08 -0.49 -17.75
CA ILE A 602 -40.74 -1.91 -17.82
C ILE A 602 -40.30 -2.32 -19.24
N PRO A 603 -40.99 -1.93 -20.33
CA PRO A 603 -40.50 -2.18 -21.69
C PRO A 603 -39.09 -1.62 -21.95
N ALA A 604 -38.79 -0.41 -21.47
CA ALA A 604 -37.46 0.17 -21.63
C ALA A 604 -36.39 -0.59 -20.83
N LEU A 605 -36.73 -1.18 -19.68
CA LEU A 605 -35.81 -2.05 -18.93
C LEU A 605 -35.53 -3.36 -19.69
N ILE A 606 -36.54 -3.93 -20.34
CA ILE A 606 -36.36 -5.13 -21.17
C ILE A 606 -35.48 -4.82 -22.37
N GLU A 607 -35.80 -3.76 -23.11
CA GLU A 607 -35.12 -3.44 -24.38
C GLU A 607 -33.71 -2.89 -24.18
N LYS A 608 -33.53 -1.90 -23.29
CA LYS A 608 -32.25 -1.19 -23.15
C LYS A 608 -31.32 -1.82 -22.14
N TYR A 609 -31.86 -2.36 -21.05
CA TYR A 609 -31.08 -2.96 -19.98
C TYR A 609 -30.98 -4.48 -20.13
N GLU A 610 -31.62 -5.07 -21.14
CA GLU A 610 -31.70 -6.51 -21.38
C GLU A 610 -32.27 -7.26 -20.17
N ALA A 611 -33.13 -6.61 -19.37
CA ALA A 611 -33.73 -7.18 -18.16
C ALA A 611 -35.03 -7.93 -18.51
N ILE A 612 -34.93 -8.98 -19.33
CA ILE A 612 -36.07 -9.68 -19.97
C ILE A 612 -37.14 -10.11 -18.95
N HIS A 613 -36.72 -10.65 -17.80
CA HIS A 613 -37.64 -11.16 -16.78
C HIS A 613 -37.90 -10.17 -15.64
N PHE A 614 -37.69 -8.86 -15.87
CA PHE A 614 -37.82 -7.85 -14.81
C PHE A 614 -39.20 -7.86 -14.14
N ALA A 615 -40.28 -7.89 -14.93
CA ALA A 615 -41.65 -7.89 -14.40
C ALA A 615 -41.94 -9.12 -13.52
N ALA A 616 -41.57 -10.31 -14.01
CA ALA A 616 -41.76 -11.56 -13.28
C ALA A 616 -40.91 -11.61 -11.99
N ALA A 617 -39.65 -11.17 -12.06
CA ALA A 617 -38.78 -11.06 -10.89
C ALA A 617 -39.34 -10.07 -9.85
N LEU A 618 -39.95 -8.97 -10.32
CA LEU A 618 -40.52 -7.96 -9.42
C LEU A 618 -41.78 -8.48 -8.73
N ALA A 619 -42.66 -9.14 -9.47
CA ALA A 619 -43.86 -9.73 -8.90
C ALA A 619 -43.53 -10.76 -7.81
N ARG A 620 -42.56 -11.66 -8.06
CA ARG A 620 -42.08 -12.62 -7.07
C ARG A 620 -41.51 -11.93 -5.83
N PHE A 621 -40.71 -10.88 -6.02
CA PHE A 621 -40.13 -10.12 -4.92
C PHE A 621 -41.20 -9.47 -4.05
N ILE A 622 -42.22 -8.86 -4.65
CA ILE A 622 -43.35 -8.25 -3.92
C ILE A 622 -44.12 -9.32 -3.13
N VAL A 623 -44.49 -10.44 -3.78
CA VAL A 623 -45.21 -11.55 -3.13
C VAL A 623 -44.44 -12.07 -1.91
N LEU A 624 -43.13 -12.32 -2.06
CA LEU A 624 -42.26 -12.80 -0.99
C LEU A 624 -42.06 -11.77 0.13
N THR A 625 -42.01 -10.48 -0.21
CA THR A 625 -41.86 -9.41 0.79
C THR A 625 -43.12 -9.29 1.64
N ASN A 626 -44.30 -9.33 1.01
CA ASN A 626 -45.59 -9.28 1.71
C ASN A 626 -45.91 -10.59 2.45
N ASN A 627 -45.37 -11.73 1.99
CA ASN A 627 -45.69 -13.05 2.53
C ASN A 627 -44.41 -13.88 2.78
N PRO A 628 -43.57 -13.51 3.77
CA PRO A 628 -42.26 -14.15 3.99
C PRO A 628 -42.34 -15.62 4.40
N HIS A 629 -43.50 -16.10 4.87
CA HIS A 629 -43.72 -17.48 5.29
C HIS A 629 -43.98 -18.45 4.13
N ILE A 630 -44.25 -17.96 2.92
CA ILE A 630 -44.51 -18.82 1.77
C ILE A 630 -43.20 -19.39 1.26
N THR A 631 -43.08 -20.72 1.32
CA THR A 631 -41.92 -21.46 0.81
C THR A 631 -42.22 -22.24 -0.47
N SER A 632 -43.51 -22.50 -0.77
CA SER A 632 -43.93 -23.23 -1.97
C SER A 632 -43.74 -22.38 -3.23
N ARG A 633 -42.88 -22.86 -4.14
CA ARG A 633 -42.62 -22.19 -5.42
C ARG A 633 -43.89 -22.06 -6.28
N GLN A 634 -44.74 -23.09 -6.31
CA GLN A 634 -45.98 -23.06 -7.10
C GLN A 634 -46.93 -21.95 -6.63
N GLU A 635 -47.05 -21.77 -5.32
CA GLU A 635 -47.89 -20.72 -4.75
C GLU A 635 -47.34 -19.31 -5.04
N ILE A 636 -46.01 -19.14 -5.00
CA ILE A 636 -45.36 -17.88 -5.34
C ILE A 636 -45.61 -17.51 -6.81
N GLU A 637 -45.45 -18.46 -7.74
CA GLU A 637 -45.67 -18.21 -9.17
C GLU A 637 -47.14 -17.86 -9.46
N ARG A 638 -48.10 -18.56 -8.82
CA ARG A 638 -49.53 -18.27 -8.95
C ARG A 638 -49.85 -16.84 -8.51
N ARG A 639 -49.45 -16.46 -7.30
CA ARG A 639 -49.67 -15.10 -6.78
C ARG A 639 -48.93 -14.02 -7.58
N ALA A 640 -47.74 -14.34 -8.10
CA ALA A 640 -46.98 -13.40 -8.92
C ALA A 640 -47.65 -13.17 -10.29
N ALA A 641 -48.29 -14.19 -10.87
CA ALA A 641 -49.04 -14.06 -12.12
C ALA A 641 -50.29 -13.17 -11.97
N ASP A 642 -50.96 -13.24 -10.82
CA ASP A 642 -52.16 -12.44 -10.53
C ASP A 642 -51.85 -10.99 -10.12
N LEU A 643 -50.57 -10.66 -9.84
CA LEU A 643 -50.18 -9.35 -9.34
C LEU A 643 -50.15 -8.28 -10.44
N ASN A 644 -51.02 -7.27 -10.32
CA ASN A 644 -50.99 -6.11 -11.20
C ASN A 644 -49.97 -5.07 -10.70
N LEU A 645 -48.80 -4.99 -11.35
CA LEU A 645 -47.71 -4.12 -10.93
C LEU A 645 -48.06 -2.63 -10.98
N ARG A 646 -48.96 -2.15 -11.85
CA ARG A 646 -49.37 -0.73 -11.98
C ARG A 646 -48.21 0.30 -11.89
N VAL A 647 -46.98 -0.07 -12.31
CA VAL A 647 -45.81 0.82 -12.27
C VAL A 647 -45.53 1.39 -13.66
N HIS A 648 -45.70 2.70 -13.81
CA HIS A 648 -45.47 3.38 -15.11
C HIS A 648 -44.02 3.78 -15.33
N LYS A 649 -43.36 4.37 -14.32
CA LYS A 649 -41.97 4.84 -14.40
C LYS A 649 -41.22 4.46 -13.14
N ILE A 650 -40.07 3.84 -13.31
CA ILE A 650 -39.18 3.36 -12.25
C ILE A 650 -37.93 4.26 -12.24
N PRO A 651 -37.60 4.92 -11.12
CA PRO A 651 -36.32 5.62 -10.99
C PRO A 651 -35.17 4.61 -10.99
N VAL A 652 -34.17 4.83 -11.86
CA VAL A 652 -33.04 3.93 -12.10
C VAL A 652 -31.71 4.63 -11.82
N TRP A 653 -30.80 3.92 -11.18
CA TRP A 653 -29.42 4.32 -10.92
C TRP A 653 -28.46 3.51 -11.77
N HIS A 654 -27.42 4.18 -12.29
CA HIS A 654 -26.39 3.51 -13.11
C HIS A 654 -25.12 3.15 -12.34
N ARG A 655 -25.05 3.49 -11.05
CA ARG A 655 -23.84 3.27 -10.26
C ARG A 655 -24.10 3.03 -8.78
N LEU A 656 -23.47 1.97 -8.26
CA LEU A 656 -23.34 1.67 -6.84
C LEU A 656 -21.88 1.91 -6.42
N LYS A 657 -21.64 2.61 -5.31
CA LYS A 657 -20.28 2.81 -4.76
C LYS A 657 -20.16 2.16 -3.40
N PHE A 658 -19.04 1.52 -3.14
CA PHE A 658 -18.62 1.09 -1.81
C PHE A 658 -17.59 2.09 -1.31
N ILE A 659 -17.92 2.80 -0.24
CA ILE A 659 -17.05 3.82 0.34
C ILE A 659 -16.37 3.33 1.61
N THR A 660 -15.14 3.79 1.79
CA THR A 660 -14.36 3.64 3.02
C THR A 660 -14.08 5.02 3.58
N GLU A 661 -14.11 5.11 4.90
CA GLU A 661 -13.78 6.32 5.64
C GLU A 661 -12.46 6.09 6.35
N ASP A 662 -11.48 6.94 6.05
CA ASP A 662 -10.20 6.88 6.73
C ASP A 662 -10.35 7.36 8.18
N GLN A 663 -10.23 6.46 9.15
CA GLN A 663 -10.48 6.77 10.56
C GLN A 663 -9.58 7.87 11.17
N PHE A 664 -8.47 8.21 10.51
CA PHE A 664 -7.53 9.25 10.98
C PHE A 664 -7.80 10.61 10.34
N THR A 665 -8.09 10.65 9.04
CA THR A 665 -8.25 11.88 8.28
C THR A 665 -9.71 12.25 8.04
N GLY A 666 -10.64 11.33 8.28
CA GLY A 666 -12.06 11.47 7.92
C GLY A 666 -12.32 11.49 6.42
N VAL A 667 -11.28 11.26 5.58
CA VAL A 667 -11.42 11.30 4.13
C VAL A 667 -12.22 10.08 3.67
N ILE A 668 -13.32 10.36 3.00
CA ILE A 668 -14.17 9.33 2.38
C ILE A 668 -13.68 9.09 0.96
N SER A 669 -13.34 7.83 0.65
CA SER A 669 -12.90 7.41 -0.68
C SER A 669 -13.80 6.30 -1.25
N THR A 670 -13.83 6.16 -2.57
CA THR A 670 -14.51 5.04 -3.23
C THR A 670 -13.53 3.89 -3.31
N ALA A 671 -13.81 2.79 -2.60
CA ALA A 671 -12.98 1.60 -2.60
C ALA A 671 -13.38 0.59 -3.68
N ASP A 672 -14.64 0.61 -4.10
CA ASP A 672 -15.16 -0.25 -5.17
C ASP A 672 -16.43 0.39 -5.78
N SER A 673 -16.82 -0.02 -6.98
CA SER A 673 -18.08 0.40 -7.59
C SER A 673 -18.60 -0.57 -8.64
N ILE A 674 -19.93 -0.69 -8.72
CA ILE A 674 -20.64 -1.46 -9.75
C ILE A 674 -21.31 -0.48 -10.72
N HIS A 675 -21.13 -0.69 -12.02
CA HIS A 675 -21.78 0.06 -13.10
C HIS A 675 -22.89 -0.76 -13.74
N VAL A 676 -24.00 -0.08 -14.01
CA VAL A 676 -25.25 -0.66 -14.51
C VAL A 676 -25.85 0.31 -15.52
N GLN A 677 -25.22 0.41 -16.67
CA GLN A 677 -25.53 1.42 -17.67
C GLN A 677 -25.78 0.79 -19.04
N PRO A 678 -26.93 1.05 -19.68
CA PRO A 678 -27.19 0.57 -21.04
C PRO A 678 -26.33 1.33 -22.05
N ALA A 679 -26.26 0.84 -23.29
CA ALA A 679 -25.57 1.54 -24.36
C ALA A 679 -26.17 2.94 -24.56
N HIS A 680 -25.32 3.94 -24.81
CA HIS A 680 -25.79 5.32 -24.97
C HIS A 680 -24.87 6.13 -25.90
N PRO A 681 -25.38 7.21 -26.50
CA PRO A 681 -24.55 8.13 -27.28
C PRO A 681 -23.44 8.75 -26.42
N GLY A 682 -22.23 8.76 -26.97
CA GLY A 682 -21.04 9.43 -26.47
C GLY A 682 -20.79 10.76 -27.17
N LYS A 683 -19.55 11.26 -27.06
CA LYS A 683 -19.12 12.44 -27.83
C LYS A 683 -18.75 12.04 -29.26
N TYR A 684 -18.90 12.97 -30.21
CA TYR A 684 -18.51 12.76 -31.62
C TYR A 684 -19.20 11.56 -32.29
N ASP A 685 -20.51 11.40 -32.05
CA ASP A 685 -21.34 10.35 -32.66
C ASP A 685 -20.87 8.90 -32.39
N THR A 686 -20.09 8.71 -31.33
CA THR A 686 -19.67 7.37 -30.87
C THR A 686 -20.75 6.76 -29.99
N ILE A 687 -21.00 5.46 -30.11
CA ILE A 687 -21.85 4.71 -29.17
C ILE A 687 -20.97 4.17 -28.06
N ILE A 688 -21.26 4.53 -26.81
CA ILE A 688 -20.64 3.93 -25.63
C ILE A 688 -21.36 2.60 -25.38
N PRO A 689 -20.65 1.45 -25.41
CA PRO A 689 -21.26 0.15 -25.19
C PRO A 689 -21.89 0.01 -23.81
N ALA A 690 -22.89 -0.87 -23.69
CA ALA A 690 -23.51 -1.19 -22.41
C ALA A 690 -22.49 -1.79 -21.43
N ARG A 691 -22.67 -1.50 -20.14
CA ARG A 691 -21.84 -2.01 -19.06
C ARG A 691 -22.70 -2.47 -17.89
N PHE A 692 -22.67 -3.77 -17.63
CA PHE A 692 -23.37 -4.41 -16.51
C PHE A 692 -22.37 -5.25 -15.72
N ASP A 693 -21.83 -4.65 -14.66
CA ASP A 693 -20.80 -5.27 -13.82
C ASP A 693 -21.40 -6.45 -13.01
N THR A 694 -20.55 -7.41 -12.70
CA THR A 694 -20.86 -8.54 -11.82
C THR A 694 -20.55 -8.24 -10.37
N ALA A 695 -21.26 -8.91 -9.46
CA ALA A 695 -21.18 -8.68 -8.03
C ALA A 695 -21.17 -9.98 -7.23
N LEU A 696 -20.48 -9.97 -6.09
CA LEU A 696 -20.59 -11.00 -5.07
C LEU A 696 -21.74 -10.63 -4.13
N ILE A 697 -22.71 -11.53 -4.00
CA ILE A 697 -23.98 -11.29 -3.34
C ILE A 697 -24.16 -12.29 -2.20
N ILE A 698 -24.58 -11.78 -1.05
CA ILE A 698 -24.93 -12.57 0.12
C ILE A 698 -26.32 -13.18 -0.10
N VAL A 699 -26.36 -14.50 -0.09
CA VAL A 699 -27.57 -15.32 -0.28
C VAL A 699 -27.97 -16.08 0.98
N ASN A 700 -27.07 -16.16 1.96
CA ASN A 700 -27.33 -16.68 3.30
C ASN A 700 -26.45 -15.91 4.29
N ASP A 701 -27.07 -15.07 5.12
CA ASP A 701 -26.38 -14.18 6.04
C ASP A 701 -25.61 -14.92 7.13
N GLN A 702 -26.11 -16.06 7.60
CA GLN A 702 -25.46 -16.83 8.67
C GLN A 702 -24.16 -17.44 8.15
N LEU A 703 -24.22 -18.12 7.00
CA LEU A 703 -23.04 -18.70 6.37
C LEU A 703 -22.05 -17.63 5.93
N ALA A 704 -22.52 -16.48 5.43
CA ALA A 704 -21.65 -15.38 5.05
C ALA A 704 -20.89 -14.78 6.25
N LYS A 705 -21.53 -14.68 7.42
CA LYS A 705 -20.88 -14.23 8.68
C LYS A 705 -19.80 -15.20 9.17
N GLU A 706 -19.96 -16.48 8.87
CA GLU A 706 -18.97 -17.52 9.16
C GLU A 706 -17.85 -17.58 8.10
N ASN A 707 -17.84 -16.66 7.12
CA ASN A 707 -16.96 -16.66 5.95
C ASN A 707 -17.05 -17.97 5.13
N ASN A 708 -18.22 -18.62 5.14
CA ASN A 708 -18.47 -19.81 4.34
C ASN A 708 -18.87 -19.41 2.92
N ILE A 709 -18.20 -19.98 1.91
CA ILE A 709 -18.44 -19.69 0.49
C ILE A 709 -19.88 -19.98 0.05
N ALA A 710 -20.56 -20.94 0.67
CA ALA A 710 -21.97 -21.26 0.40
C ALA A 710 -22.92 -20.10 0.76
N GLY A 711 -22.47 -19.17 1.60
CA GLY A 711 -23.16 -17.91 1.93
C GLY A 711 -23.16 -16.88 0.80
N TYR A 712 -22.46 -17.14 -0.30
CA TYR A 712 -22.30 -16.21 -1.41
C TYR A 712 -22.71 -16.81 -2.76
N ALA A 713 -23.06 -15.93 -3.70
CA ALA A 713 -23.21 -16.26 -5.12
C ALA A 713 -22.80 -15.07 -5.99
N VAL A 714 -22.48 -15.32 -7.25
CA VAL A 714 -22.18 -14.25 -8.22
C VAL A 714 -23.42 -13.96 -9.06
N GLY A 715 -23.70 -12.67 -9.25
CA GLY A 715 -24.77 -12.20 -10.13
C GLY A 715 -24.32 -11.02 -10.98
N GLN A 716 -24.87 -10.91 -12.19
CA GLN A 716 -24.71 -9.74 -13.05
C GLN A 716 -25.82 -8.74 -12.76
N ILE A 717 -25.47 -7.50 -12.43
CA ILE A 717 -26.45 -6.48 -12.06
C ILE A 717 -26.90 -5.75 -13.32
N LYS A 718 -28.18 -5.90 -13.70
CA LYS A 718 -28.72 -5.25 -14.91
C LYS A 718 -29.49 -3.97 -14.62
N VAL A 719 -30.12 -3.84 -13.46
CA VAL A 719 -30.87 -2.62 -13.08
C VAL A 719 -30.70 -2.34 -11.59
N ILE A 720 -30.44 -1.08 -11.20
CA ILE A 720 -30.55 -0.62 -9.80
C ILE A 720 -31.70 0.38 -9.75
N PHE A 721 -32.67 0.19 -8.86
CA PHE A 721 -33.88 1.00 -8.84
C PHE A 721 -34.44 1.19 -7.43
N SER A 722 -35.48 2.02 -7.34
CA SER A 722 -36.29 2.21 -6.13
C SER A 722 -37.75 2.44 -6.51
N PHE A 723 -38.63 2.51 -5.51
CA PHE A 723 -40.00 2.95 -5.70
C PHE A 723 -40.24 4.35 -5.13
N SER A 724 -41.21 5.05 -5.70
CA SER A 724 -41.77 6.24 -5.05
C SER A 724 -42.59 5.80 -3.84
N GLU A 725 -42.74 6.66 -2.84
CA GLU A 725 -43.56 6.37 -1.65
C GLU A 725 -45.00 5.96 -2.02
N LYS A 726 -45.59 6.63 -3.01
CA LYS A 726 -46.92 6.26 -3.55
C LYS A 726 -46.94 4.84 -4.12
N THR A 727 -45.91 4.45 -4.87
CA THR A 727 -45.82 3.11 -5.46
C THR A 727 -45.59 2.05 -4.37
N THR A 728 -44.78 2.37 -3.36
CA THR A 728 -44.52 1.48 -2.23
C THR A 728 -45.83 1.16 -1.49
N ASN A 729 -46.64 2.17 -1.18
CA ASN A 729 -47.91 2.01 -0.45
C ASN A 729 -48.97 1.22 -1.23
N VAL A 730 -48.83 1.10 -2.55
CA VAL A 730 -49.77 0.33 -3.40
C VAL A 730 -49.33 -1.13 -3.54
N LEU A 731 -48.03 -1.39 -3.57
CA LEU A 731 -47.49 -2.73 -3.86
C LEU A 731 -47.15 -3.54 -2.61
N PHE A 732 -46.85 -2.88 -1.50
CA PHE A 732 -46.38 -3.52 -0.28
C PHE A 732 -47.35 -3.28 0.87
N ASP A 733 -47.49 -4.28 1.73
CA ASP A 733 -48.33 -4.20 2.92
C ASP A 733 -47.75 -3.18 3.91
N SER A 734 -48.61 -2.49 4.67
CA SER A 734 -48.16 -1.40 5.57
C SER A 734 -47.24 -1.85 6.71
N ASN A 735 -47.19 -3.15 7.00
CA ASN A 735 -46.40 -3.76 8.06
C ASN A 735 -45.03 -4.29 7.58
N VAL A 736 -44.70 -4.22 6.29
CA VAL A 736 -43.42 -4.74 5.77
C VAL A 736 -42.37 -3.64 5.58
N VAL A 737 -41.12 -3.98 5.87
CA VAL A 737 -39.98 -3.07 5.67
C VAL A 737 -39.44 -3.24 4.26
N VAL A 738 -39.76 -2.29 3.38
CA VAL A 738 -39.30 -2.30 1.99
C VAL A 738 -37.91 -1.67 1.88
N PRO A 739 -36.93 -2.36 1.28
CA PRO A 739 -35.63 -1.76 1.01
C PRO A 739 -35.74 -0.53 0.12
N LYS A 740 -35.09 0.57 0.52
CA LYS A 740 -35.08 1.81 -0.27
C LYS A 740 -34.57 1.63 -1.70
N HIS A 741 -33.55 0.79 -1.87
CA HIS A 741 -32.95 0.53 -3.18
C HIS A 741 -32.82 -0.98 -3.38
N MET A 742 -33.10 -1.41 -4.61
CA MET A 742 -33.08 -2.81 -5.04
C MET A 742 -32.28 -2.96 -6.33
N ALA A 743 -31.88 -4.19 -6.63
CA ALA A 743 -31.19 -4.55 -7.84
C ALA A 743 -31.88 -5.73 -8.53
N TYR A 744 -32.05 -5.66 -9.85
CA TYR A 744 -32.34 -6.81 -10.69
C TYR A 744 -31.03 -7.50 -11.07
N VAL A 745 -30.98 -8.81 -10.80
CA VAL A 745 -29.77 -9.61 -10.89
C VAL A 745 -30.03 -10.83 -11.76
N GLU A 746 -29.13 -11.09 -12.70
CA GLU A 746 -29.06 -12.36 -13.41
C GLU A 746 -27.97 -13.25 -12.81
N TRP A 747 -28.35 -14.45 -12.40
CA TRP A 747 -27.49 -15.31 -11.61
C TRP A 747 -26.49 -16.10 -12.45
N PHE A 748 -25.35 -16.39 -11.82
CA PHE A 748 -24.46 -17.48 -12.20
C PHE A 748 -24.76 -18.70 -11.31
N THR A 749 -24.22 -19.86 -11.68
CA THR A 749 -24.31 -21.08 -10.88
C THR A 749 -23.71 -20.87 -9.50
N ARG A 750 -24.19 -21.64 -8.52
CA ARG A 750 -23.62 -21.64 -7.17
C ARG A 750 -22.17 -22.10 -7.19
N PHE A 751 -21.41 -21.67 -6.18
CA PHE A 751 -20.08 -22.18 -5.93
C PHE A 751 -20.15 -23.68 -5.62
N THR A 752 -19.17 -24.42 -6.15
CA THR A 752 -18.92 -25.81 -5.76
C THR A 752 -18.39 -25.85 -4.33
N GLU A 753 -18.44 -27.02 -3.70
CA GLU A 753 -17.90 -27.22 -2.34
C GLU A 753 -16.38 -26.93 -2.28
N TYR A 754 -15.65 -27.31 -3.34
CA TYR A 754 -14.22 -27.07 -3.47
C TYR A 754 -13.90 -26.29 -4.75
N PRO A 755 -12.89 -25.40 -4.74
CA PRO A 755 -12.40 -24.74 -5.93
C PRO A 755 -11.62 -25.71 -6.85
N ASP A 756 -11.28 -25.25 -8.05
CA ASP A 756 -10.42 -26.02 -8.97
C ASP A 756 -9.05 -26.31 -8.32
N ILE A 757 -8.62 -27.58 -8.36
CA ILE A 757 -7.45 -28.06 -7.59
C ILE A 757 -6.12 -27.38 -7.96
N ASN A 758 -5.95 -26.98 -9.22
CA ASN A 758 -4.70 -26.39 -9.70
C ASN A 758 -4.72 -24.86 -9.50
N SER A 759 -5.83 -24.24 -9.87
CA SER A 759 -5.95 -22.78 -9.86
C SER A 759 -6.40 -22.19 -8.52
N GLY A 760 -7.03 -22.98 -7.65
CA GLY A 760 -7.66 -22.49 -6.43
C GLY A 760 -8.86 -21.57 -6.68
N LEU A 761 -9.32 -21.41 -7.93
CA LEU A 761 -10.44 -20.54 -8.26
C LEU A 761 -11.75 -21.31 -8.39
N TYR A 762 -12.85 -20.67 -8.01
CA TYR A 762 -14.18 -21.18 -8.27
C TYR A 762 -14.60 -20.93 -9.71
N LYS A 763 -15.11 -22.00 -10.33
CA LYS A 763 -15.64 -21.96 -11.69
C LYS A 763 -17.16 -21.79 -11.63
N ILE A 764 -17.68 -20.82 -12.40
CA ILE A 764 -19.11 -20.53 -12.50
C ILE A 764 -19.56 -20.45 -13.95
N SER A 765 -20.82 -20.77 -14.19
CA SER A 765 -21.46 -20.64 -15.51
C SER A 765 -22.73 -19.81 -15.37
N LYS A 766 -23.30 -19.33 -16.47
CA LYS A 766 -24.61 -18.69 -16.43
C LYS A 766 -25.65 -19.66 -15.89
N HIS A 767 -26.48 -19.22 -14.95
CA HIS A 767 -27.56 -20.04 -14.45
C HIS A 767 -28.75 -19.92 -15.40
N LEU A 768 -29.09 -21.03 -16.05
CA LEU A 768 -30.17 -21.11 -17.04
C LEU A 768 -31.34 -21.94 -16.49
N THR A 769 -32.56 -21.57 -16.86
CA THR A 769 -33.75 -22.38 -16.66
C THR A 769 -33.78 -23.55 -17.65
N HIS A 770 -34.75 -24.48 -17.50
CA HIS A 770 -34.95 -25.56 -18.47
C HIS A 770 -35.24 -25.07 -19.90
N ASN A 771 -35.77 -23.85 -20.04
CA ASN A 771 -36.07 -23.25 -21.35
C ASN A 771 -34.87 -22.49 -21.94
N GLY A 772 -33.71 -22.47 -21.26
CA GLY A 772 -32.50 -21.77 -21.70
C GLY A 772 -32.42 -20.30 -21.27
N ASP A 773 -33.45 -19.77 -20.62
CA ASP A 773 -33.49 -18.39 -20.13
C ASP A 773 -32.61 -18.14 -18.90
N ARG A 774 -32.12 -16.90 -18.71
CA ARG A 774 -31.36 -16.52 -17.51
C ARG A 774 -32.24 -16.58 -16.26
N VAL A 775 -31.75 -17.25 -15.22
CA VAL A 775 -32.37 -17.18 -13.89
C VAL A 775 -32.10 -15.80 -13.30
N ALA A 776 -33.17 -15.06 -13.00
CA ALA A 776 -33.08 -13.70 -12.47
C ALA A 776 -33.97 -13.50 -11.24
N SER A 777 -33.56 -12.57 -10.37
CA SER A 777 -34.36 -12.13 -9.22
C SER A 777 -34.11 -10.67 -8.90
N ILE A 778 -34.96 -10.10 -8.04
CA ILE A 778 -34.73 -8.79 -7.42
C ILE A 778 -34.27 -9.00 -5.99
N ILE A 779 -33.25 -8.25 -5.59
CA ILE A 779 -32.67 -8.29 -4.25
C ILE A 779 -32.53 -6.88 -3.67
N PRO A 780 -32.52 -6.72 -2.33
CA PRO A 780 -32.05 -5.49 -1.69
C PRO A 780 -30.58 -5.23 -2.07
N ILE A 781 -30.19 -3.97 -2.32
CA ILE A 781 -28.77 -3.67 -2.58
C ILE A 781 -27.87 -3.94 -1.37
N ALA A 782 -28.45 -4.04 -0.17
CA ALA A 782 -27.73 -4.39 1.06
C ALA A 782 -27.13 -5.81 1.01
N ASN A 783 -27.71 -6.71 0.22
CA ASN A 783 -27.17 -8.05 0.01
C ASN A 783 -25.95 -8.05 -0.93
N ILE A 784 -25.68 -6.95 -1.64
CA ILE A 784 -24.51 -6.87 -2.51
C ILE A 784 -23.28 -6.56 -1.64
N SER A 785 -22.40 -7.55 -1.50
CA SER A 785 -21.18 -7.41 -0.71
C SER A 785 -20.15 -6.52 -1.41
N ARG A 786 -19.97 -6.71 -2.73
CA ARG A 786 -18.94 -6.04 -3.55
C ARG A 786 -19.10 -6.32 -5.04
N SER A 787 -18.35 -5.61 -5.88
CA SER A 787 -18.14 -6.06 -7.27
C SER A 787 -17.33 -7.36 -7.30
N ALA A 788 -17.54 -8.17 -8.33
CA ALA A 788 -16.77 -9.37 -8.60
C ALA A 788 -16.24 -9.30 -10.03
N HIS A 789 -14.93 -9.52 -10.23
CA HIS A 789 -14.37 -9.65 -11.56
C HIS A 789 -14.33 -11.13 -11.97
N LEU A 790 -14.53 -11.40 -13.26
CA LEU A 790 -14.59 -12.75 -13.80
C LEU A 790 -13.53 -12.94 -14.89
N PHE A 791 -12.77 -14.03 -14.79
CA PHE A 791 -11.88 -14.47 -15.86
C PHE A 791 -12.66 -15.34 -16.85
N PRO A 792 -12.77 -14.94 -18.13
CA PRO A 792 -13.37 -15.77 -19.15
C PRO A 792 -12.55 -17.04 -19.36
N LYS A 793 -13.22 -18.19 -19.55
CA LYS A 793 -12.56 -19.39 -20.07
C LYS A 793 -12.39 -19.24 -21.59
N PHE A 794 -11.21 -18.83 -22.04
CA PHE A 794 -10.88 -18.52 -23.44
C PHE A 794 -10.79 -19.75 -24.36
N GLY A 795 -10.44 -20.92 -23.84
CA GLY A 795 -9.97 -22.07 -24.63
C GLY A 795 -8.51 -21.93 -25.03
N SER A 796 -8.08 -22.64 -26.07
CA SER A 796 -6.67 -22.63 -26.51
C SER A 796 -6.23 -21.29 -27.11
N VAL A 797 -7.14 -20.60 -27.79
CA VAL A 797 -6.90 -19.31 -28.44
C VAL A 797 -8.07 -18.39 -28.10
N ALA A 798 -7.77 -17.15 -27.70
CA ALA A 798 -8.79 -16.18 -27.34
C ALA A 798 -9.76 -15.90 -28.52
N PRO A 799 -11.09 -16.08 -28.35
CA PRO A 799 -12.03 -15.91 -29.47
C PRO A 799 -12.02 -14.50 -30.05
N HIS A 800 -11.84 -14.38 -31.37
CA HIS A 800 -11.62 -13.08 -32.02
C HIS A 800 -12.77 -12.09 -31.83
N HIS A 801 -14.02 -12.57 -31.82
CA HIS A 801 -15.24 -11.78 -31.67
C HIS A 801 -15.53 -11.32 -30.22
N TRP A 802 -14.80 -11.85 -29.23
CA TRP A 802 -14.91 -11.35 -27.86
C TRP A 802 -14.24 -9.99 -27.72
N THR A 803 -14.86 -9.16 -26.90
CA THR A 803 -14.45 -7.82 -26.52
C THR A 803 -14.71 -7.64 -25.03
N THR A 804 -14.08 -6.65 -24.41
CA THR A 804 -14.38 -6.26 -23.02
C THR A 804 -15.87 -6.07 -22.74
N TYR A 805 -16.67 -5.63 -23.73
CA TYR A 805 -18.07 -5.26 -23.53
C TYR A 805 -19.06 -6.40 -23.76
N ASN A 806 -18.73 -7.38 -24.60
CA ASN A 806 -19.61 -8.52 -24.87
C ASN A 806 -19.19 -9.82 -24.17
N VAL A 807 -17.98 -9.91 -23.60
CA VAL A 807 -17.47 -11.19 -23.06
C VAL A 807 -18.35 -11.80 -21.96
N LEU A 808 -19.00 -10.97 -21.12
CA LEU A 808 -19.96 -11.46 -20.11
C LEU A 808 -21.21 -12.09 -20.75
N ASN A 809 -21.57 -11.66 -21.97
CA ASN A 809 -22.69 -12.16 -22.75
C ASN A 809 -22.29 -13.35 -23.64
N GLU A 810 -21.08 -13.39 -24.18
CA GLU A 810 -20.65 -14.46 -25.09
C GLU A 810 -20.06 -15.67 -24.37
N CYS A 811 -19.28 -15.44 -23.31
CA CYS A 811 -18.59 -16.53 -22.62
C CYS A 811 -19.57 -17.31 -21.73
N LYS A 812 -19.47 -18.65 -21.77
CA LYS A 812 -20.35 -19.57 -21.03
C LYS A 812 -19.86 -19.84 -19.61
N VAL A 813 -18.55 -19.83 -19.41
CA VAL A 813 -17.89 -20.29 -18.19
C VAL A 813 -16.80 -19.33 -17.78
N PHE A 814 -16.77 -19.00 -16.49
CA PHE A 814 -15.82 -18.07 -15.91
C PHE A 814 -15.16 -18.67 -14.68
N TYR A 815 -13.99 -18.14 -14.33
CA TYR A 815 -13.39 -18.29 -13.02
C TYR A 815 -13.56 -16.99 -12.24
N VAL A 816 -13.93 -17.08 -10.96
CA VAL A 816 -14.08 -15.89 -10.12
C VAL A 816 -12.72 -15.37 -9.70
N ASN A 817 -12.43 -14.09 -9.97
CA ASN A 817 -11.14 -13.49 -9.68
C ASN A 817 -11.02 -13.08 -8.21
N SER A 818 -10.42 -13.95 -7.39
CA SER A 818 -10.04 -13.66 -6.00
C SER A 818 -9.00 -12.54 -5.91
N TYR A 819 -8.12 -12.42 -6.89
CA TYR A 819 -7.07 -11.40 -6.99
C TYR A 819 -7.56 -10.04 -7.51
N SER A 820 -8.85 -9.71 -7.42
CA SER A 820 -9.33 -8.39 -7.83
C SER A 820 -8.98 -7.29 -6.82
N ASP A 821 -9.09 -7.60 -5.53
CA ASP A 821 -8.57 -6.80 -4.42
C ASP A 821 -8.36 -7.66 -3.17
N ARG A 822 -7.63 -7.13 -2.18
CA ARG A 822 -7.25 -7.86 -0.95
C ARG A 822 -8.43 -8.42 -0.15
N HIS A 823 -9.57 -7.73 -0.15
CA HIS A 823 -10.74 -8.24 0.58
C HIS A 823 -11.42 -9.37 -0.21
N MET A 824 -11.38 -9.37 -1.55
CA MET A 824 -11.95 -10.46 -2.33
C MET A 824 -11.14 -11.74 -2.08
N TYR A 825 -9.81 -11.61 -2.08
CA TYR A 825 -8.89 -12.71 -1.77
C TYR A 825 -9.03 -13.24 -0.33
N ARG A 826 -9.46 -12.41 0.63
CA ARG A 826 -9.73 -12.87 2.00
C ARG A 826 -11.06 -13.62 2.12
N VAL A 827 -12.01 -13.37 1.22
CA VAL A 827 -13.38 -13.92 1.27
C VAL A 827 -13.48 -15.23 0.49
N LEU A 828 -12.80 -15.32 -0.66
CA LEU A 828 -12.76 -16.50 -1.54
C LEU A 828 -11.50 -17.29 -1.28
#